data_AF-F0ZC48-F1
#
_entry.id   AF-F0ZC48-F1
#
_cell.length_a   1.000
_cell.length_b   1.000
_cell.length_c   1.000
_cell.angle_alpha   90.00
_cell.angle_beta   90.00
_cell.angle_gamma   90.00
#
_symmetry.space_group_name_H-M   'P 1'
#
loop_
_entity.id
_entity.type
_entity.pdbx_description
1 polymer ?
#
loop_
_entity_poly.entity_id
_entity_poly.type
_entity_poly.pdbx_seq_one_letter_code
_entity_poly.pdbx_strand_id
1 'polypeptide(L)'
;MGKGSGVPLKEKPYPKVVYGSIKSNRKQPKSLPNEITIDQILQTLPKEVFETSNFRSFTSLLITILFIGLSITFINLVPSYLYPIGWMLMGASVTGLMVIGNDCIHKTFSNNSLVNSIIGTIVMLPLLYPFQSYKISEKNNTANKNKMEQFEINAIDNKSSNQDSYFRTWATGKFFWILSIINWAEKYFSVKNLSDKQDKSKAFASIVIVYIFGFIFFPMMIKFVGVSGFLNYWFAPWLILHFLLSTASLLPSIPFYEEIQQAAIADKNKKQNYLVHITYPQWFEFIVKDINFSLPRQIAVTIPHYNLRKAYQAFKKSWGEYIYECTFEMELFKELINRSQDFSNQIFSPFDVAPLVPKQPVDAPASTRPSRTVKEFLKAINWLHFGLLIGTPIIAIYGMLTVSLTWKTFVWTFIYYHMTGMGITAGYHRLWSHRAYSAKAPLRAALLIFGAGAVEGSCRWWCRDHRAHHRYIDTEKDPYSAHYGFWWSHFGWLMMKQDPKKIGRANIDDLNADPWIMWQHKNYLKIATFMGFIFPTLVAGFGWGDWAGGYFYSGVLRLVTVQHSTFMVNSLAHYLGDTPYDDNHTPKDSFVTAVLTFGEGYHNFHHEFPSDYRNAYKIYQYDPTKWLINILSYVGLAYNLKTFSDNEIQKGMLQMHEKHIAQKRESIYWGIKKEDLPSMTMEEFDQLVTKQNRKLIIINDNVLDVETFMNDHPGGLSYINMGIGKDATKMFTGEVYGHSNAAKNLLCQFSIATISNEKKDN
;
A
#
# COMPACT_ATOMS: atom_id res chain seq x y z
N MET A 1 13.18 -47.90 41.05
CA MET A 1 12.03 -47.89 40.11
C MET A 1 11.09 -46.79 40.54
N GLY A 2 10.86 -45.81 39.65
CA GLY A 2 9.95 -44.69 39.85
C GLY A 2 9.94 -43.85 38.59
N LYS A 3 9.11 -44.24 37.61
CA LYS A 3 8.86 -43.48 36.38
C LYS A 3 8.05 -42.22 36.75
N GLY A 4 8.56 -41.04 36.41
CA GLY A 4 7.89 -39.75 36.62
C GLY A 4 7.91 -38.89 35.36
N SER A 5 6.94 -39.16 34.48
CA SER A 5 6.30 -38.26 33.51
C SER A 5 7.13 -37.14 32.85
N GLY A 6 7.83 -37.47 31.77
CA GLY A 6 8.05 -36.50 30.70
C GLY A 6 6.71 -36.18 30.03
N VAL A 7 6.19 -34.97 30.25
CA VAL A 7 5.10 -34.43 29.44
C VAL A 7 5.75 -33.88 28.17
N PRO A 8 5.51 -34.46 26.98
CA PRO A 8 6.01 -33.87 25.74
C PRO A 8 5.32 -32.52 25.56
N LEU A 9 6.09 -31.48 25.22
CA LEU A 9 5.56 -30.24 24.68
C LEU A 9 4.58 -30.60 23.57
N LYS A 10 3.28 -30.40 23.81
CA LYS A 10 2.27 -30.44 22.75
C LYS A 10 2.62 -29.32 21.78
N GLU A 11 3.27 -29.67 20.68
CA GLU A 11 3.20 -28.89 19.45
C GLU A 11 1.71 -28.62 19.19
N LYS A 12 1.27 -27.38 19.38
CA LYS A 12 -0.04 -26.97 18.89
C LYS A 12 0.08 -26.97 17.37
N PRO A 13 -0.62 -27.85 16.63
CA PRO A 13 -0.61 -27.76 15.19
C PRO A 13 -1.22 -26.41 14.79
N TYR A 14 -0.55 -25.69 13.90
CA TYR A 14 -1.14 -24.55 13.20
C TYR A 14 -2.51 -24.95 12.63
N PRO A 15 -3.51 -24.07 12.64
CA PRO A 15 -4.79 -24.37 12.01
C PRO A 15 -4.55 -24.75 10.55
N LYS A 16 -5.13 -25.88 10.12
CA LYS A 16 -5.14 -26.29 8.71
C LYS A 16 -5.79 -25.18 7.89
N VAL A 17 -5.00 -24.50 7.07
CA VAL A 17 -5.52 -23.60 6.03
C VAL A 17 -6.25 -24.45 4.99
N VAL A 18 -7.47 -24.02 4.67
CA VAL A 18 -8.41 -24.73 3.80
C VAL A 18 -7.94 -24.62 2.35
N TYR A 19 -7.08 -25.54 1.91
CA TYR A 19 -6.74 -25.71 0.49
C TYR A 19 -7.79 -26.50 -0.31
N GLY A 20 -8.98 -26.72 0.25
CA GLY A 20 -9.96 -27.68 -0.27
C GLY A 20 -10.65 -27.32 -1.59
N SER A 21 -10.53 -26.07 -2.08
CA SER A 21 -11.31 -25.60 -3.25
C SER A 21 -10.51 -25.35 -4.53
N ILE A 22 -9.17 -25.31 -4.49
CA ILE A 22 -8.36 -25.15 -5.72
C ILE A 22 -8.24 -26.52 -6.37
N LYS A 23 -9.07 -26.81 -7.38
CA LYS A 23 -9.00 -28.01 -8.23
C LYS A 23 -7.79 -27.97 -9.19
N SER A 24 -6.61 -27.65 -8.67
CA SER A 24 -5.37 -27.81 -9.42
C SER A 24 -4.98 -29.29 -9.38
N ASN A 25 -4.74 -29.91 -10.53
CA ASN A 25 -4.04 -31.20 -10.64
C ASN A 25 -2.60 -31.00 -10.15
N ARG A 26 -2.40 -30.93 -8.83
CA ARG A 26 -1.08 -30.78 -8.21
C ARG A 26 -0.30 -32.07 -8.41
N LYS A 27 0.77 -32.04 -9.19
CA LYS A 27 1.86 -33.02 -9.06
C LYS A 27 2.91 -32.42 -8.12
N GLN A 28 3.20 -33.10 -7.02
CA GLN A 28 4.37 -32.77 -6.21
C GLN A 28 5.62 -33.18 -7.02
N PRO A 29 6.57 -32.26 -7.29
CA PRO A 29 7.80 -32.56 -7.98
C PRO A 29 8.74 -33.32 -7.06
N LYS A 30 9.70 -34.00 -7.69
CA LYS A 30 10.86 -34.56 -6.99
C LYS A 30 11.80 -33.43 -6.57
N SER A 31 12.57 -33.62 -5.50
CA SER A 31 13.67 -32.72 -5.16
C SER A 31 14.72 -32.73 -6.27
N LEU A 32 15.20 -31.54 -6.69
CA LEU A 32 16.33 -31.43 -7.61
C LEU A 32 17.56 -32.16 -7.01
N PRO A 33 18.23 -33.05 -7.76
CA PRO A 33 19.55 -33.57 -7.40
C PRO A 33 20.54 -32.44 -7.10
N ASN A 34 21.43 -32.63 -6.11
CA ASN A 34 22.39 -31.61 -5.65
C ASN A 34 23.45 -31.20 -6.69
N GLU A 35 23.47 -31.80 -7.89
CA GLU A 35 24.56 -31.70 -8.87
C GLU A 35 24.13 -31.20 -10.27
N ILE A 36 22.92 -30.64 -10.43
CA ILE A 36 22.46 -30.16 -11.74
C ILE A 36 22.99 -28.75 -12.04
N THR A 37 23.77 -28.61 -13.10
CA THR A 37 24.24 -27.30 -13.59
C THR A 37 23.31 -26.72 -14.66
N ILE A 38 23.32 -25.38 -14.83
CA ILE A 38 22.56 -24.70 -15.91
C ILE A 38 22.99 -25.23 -17.28
N ASP A 39 24.27 -25.53 -17.47
CA ASP A 39 24.80 -26.06 -18.72
C ASP A 39 24.21 -27.43 -19.08
N GLN A 40 24.02 -28.31 -18.11
CA GLN A 40 23.34 -29.60 -18.32
C GLN A 40 21.89 -29.40 -18.76
N ILE A 41 21.19 -28.41 -18.17
CA ILE A 41 19.84 -28.05 -18.60
C ILE A 41 19.85 -27.51 -20.04
N LEU A 42 20.78 -26.63 -20.39
CA LEU A 42 20.89 -26.04 -21.73
C LEU A 42 21.15 -27.11 -22.80
N GLN A 43 21.94 -28.15 -22.50
CA GLN A 43 22.20 -29.27 -23.41
C GLN A 43 20.94 -30.07 -23.75
N THR A 44 19.90 -30.03 -22.90
CA THR A 44 18.62 -30.71 -23.18
C THR A 44 17.69 -29.94 -24.11
N LEU A 45 17.99 -28.67 -24.43
CA LEU A 45 17.15 -27.85 -25.30
C LEU A 45 17.57 -28.00 -26.79
N PRO A 46 16.61 -28.16 -27.72
CA PRO A 46 16.94 -28.28 -29.14
C PRO A 46 17.47 -26.96 -29.70
N LYS A 47 18.52 -27.01 -30.53
CA LYS A 47 19.19 -25.82 -31.09
C LYS A 47 18.24 -24.82 -31.75
N GLU A 48 17.19 -25.32 -32.38
CA GLU A 48 16.14 -24.54 -33.05
C GLU A 48 15.45 -23.50 -32.15
N VAL A 49 15.42 -23.70 -30.82
CA VAL A 49 14.78 -22.72 -29.91
C VAL A 49 15.59 -21.44 -29.76
N PHE A 50 16.88 -21.47 -30.04
CA PHE A 50 17.79 -20.32 -30.00
C PHE A 50 17.85 -19.58 -31.34
N GLU A 51 17.24 -20.11 -32.40
CA GLU A 51 17.30 -19.51 -33.73
C GLU A 51 16.49 -18.22 -33.81
N THR A 52 17.19 -17.13 -34.11
CA THR A 52 16.59 -15.82 -34.37
C THR A 52 16.05 -15.74 -35.79
N SER A 53 14.85 -15.18 -35.98
CA SER A 53 14.24 -14.98 -37.29
C SER A 53 13.70 -13.57 -37.40
N ASN A 54 14.34 -12.75 -38.24
CA ASN A 54 13.87 -11.39 -38.51
C ASN A 54 12.40 -11.40 -38.95
N PHE A 55 12.01 -12.33 -39.82
CA PHE A 55 10.63 -12.45 -40.28
C PHE A 55 9.64 -12.67 -39.12
N ARG A 56 9.92 -13.61 -38.21
CA ARG A 56 9.04 -13.87 -37.05
C ARG A 56 9.03 -12.70 -36.06
N SER A 57 10.18 -12.07 -35.81
CA SER A 57 10.31 -10.90 -34.95
C SER A 57 9.49 -9.70 -35.45
N PHE A 58 9.64 -9.34 -36.72
CA PHE A 58 8.88 -8.24 -37.33
C PHE A 58 7.40 -8.58 -37.47
N THR A 59 7.05 -9.83 -37.82
CA THR A 59 5.65 -10.29 -37.83
C THR A 59 5.03 -10.15 -36.44
N SER A 60 5.75 -10.54 -35.39
CA SER A 60 5.26 -10.41 -34.01
C SER A 60 5.03 -8.95 -33.61
N LEU A 61 5.95 -8.04 -33.99
CA LEU A 61 5.81 -6.60 -33.77
C LEU A 61 4.61 -6.02 -34.52
N LEU A 62 4.43 -6.36 -35.80
CA LEU A 62 3.28 -5.91 -36.59
C LEU A 62 1.96 -6.40 -35.99
N ILE A 63 1.91 -7.66 -35.54
CA ILE A 63 0.75 -8.20 -34.83
C ILE A 63 0.48 -7.38 -33.56
N THR A 64 1.49 -7.09 -32.75
CA THR A 64 1.29 -6.27 -31.53
C THR A 64 0.74 -4.88 -31.85
N ILE A 65 1.28 -4.20 -32.86
CA ILE A 65 0.80 -2.89 -33.30
C ILE A 65 -0.64 -2.98 -33.81
N LEU A 66 -0.98 -4.03 -34.56
CA LEU A 66 -2.34 -4.29 -35.02
C LEU A 66 -3.31 -4.44 -33.84
N PHE A 67 -2.98 -5.22 -32.81
CA PHE A 67 -3.84 -5.38 -31.63
C PHE A 67 -3.99 -4.08 -30.82
N ILE A 68 -2.94 -3.26 -30.75
CA ILE A 68 -3.05 -1.90 -30.17
C ILE A 68 -4.05 -1.06 -30.98
N GLY A 69 -3.92 -1.05 -32.32
CA GLY A 69 -4.84 -0.34 -33.21
C GLY A 69 -6.29 -0.85 -33.09
N LEU A 70 -6.50 -2.17 -33.07
CA LEU A 70 -7.81 -2.77 -32.87
C LEU A 70 -8.41 -2.42 -31.51
N SER A 71 -7.59 -2.34 -30.46
CA SER A 71 -8.07 -1.95 -29.12
C SER A 71 -8.51 -0.49 -29.08
N ILE A 72 -7.77 0.41 -29.75
CA ILE A 72 -8.16 1.82 -29.89
C ILE A 72 -9.47 1.92 -30.69
N THR A 73 -9.58 1.21 -31.81
CA THR A 73 -10.82 1.16 -32.62
C THR A 73 -11.98 0.63 -31.80
N PHE A 74 -11.78 -0.44 -31.03
CA PHE A 74 -12.80 -1.00 -30.14
C PHE A 74 -13.29 0.04 -29.14
N ILE A 75 -12.38 0.70 -28.41
CA ILE A 75 -12.71 1.77 -27.45
C ILE A 75 -13.52 2.89 -28.12
N ASN A 76 -13.26 3.21 -29.38
CA ASN A 76 -14.00 4.25 -30.12
C ASN A 76 -15.37 3.82 -30.63
N LEU A 77 -15.63 2.52 -30.79
CA LEU A 77 -16.88 2.00 -31.35
C LEU A 77 -17.86 1.52 -30.28
N VAL A 78 -17.38 1.28 -29.05
CA VAL A 78 -18.20 0.75 -27.97
C VAL A 78 -18.59 1.83 -26.97
N PRO A 79 -19.72 1.68 -26.26
CA PRO A 79 -20.07 2.57 -25.16
C PRO A 79 -19.07 2.45 -24.01
N SER A 80 -18.95 3.52 -23.21
CA SER A 80 -17.90 3.68 -22.18
C SER A 80 -17.86 2.60 -21.10
N TYR A 81 -18.99 1.94 -20.80
CA TYR A 81 -19.02 0.82 -19.85
C TYR A 81 -18.30 -0.44 -20.35
N LEU A 82 -17.98 -0.53 -21.66
CA LEU A 82 -17.15 -1.59 -22.24
C LEU A 82 -15.68 -1.19 -22.40
N TYR A 83 -15.30 0.05 -22.07
CA TYR A 83 -13.90 0.50 -22.13
C TYR A 83 -12.94 -0.37 -21.33
N PRO A 84 -13.29 -0.91 -20.14
CA PRO A 84 -12.39 -1.81 -19.42
C PRO A 84 -11.92 -3.02 -20.23
N ILE A 85 -12.76 -3.55 -21.13
CA ILE A 85 -12.38 -4.65 -22.04
C ILE A 85 -11.34 -4.16 -23.04
N GLY A 86 -11.57 -2.99 -23.63
CA GLY A 86 -10.63 -2.35 -24.55
C GLY A 86 -9.29 -2.00 -23.88
N TRP A 87 -9.32 -1.48 -22.65
CA TRP A 87 -8.13 -1.19 -21.87
C TRP A 87 -7.35 -2.48 -21.55
N MET A 88 -8.03 -3.58 -21.19
CA MET A 88 -7.38 -4.87 -20.92
C MET A 88 -6.68 -5.42 -22.16
N LEU A 89 -7.33 -5.38 -23.32
CA LEU A 89 -6.74 -5.79 -24.60
C LEU A 89 -5.56 -4.90 -24.98
N MET A 90 -5.70 -3.58 -24.82
CA MET A 90 -4.64 -2.63 -25.12
C MET A 90 -3.44 -2.81 -24.18
N GLY A 91 -3.68 -2.92 -22.87
CA GLY A 91 -2.64 -3.14 -21.85
C GLY A 91 -1.92 -4.48 -22.01
N ALA A 92 -2.63 -5.55 -22.39
CA ALA A 92 -2.01 -6.83 -22.75
C ALA A 92 -1.12 -6.69 -24.00
N SER A 93 -1.58 -5.96 -25.02
CA SER A 93 -0.79 -5.73 -26.25
C SER A 93 0.45 -4.88 -25.99
N VAL A 94 0.32 -3.87 -25.13
CA VAL A 94 1.40 -3.01 -24.64
C VAL A 94 2.43 -3.82 -23.83
N THR A 95 1.99 -4.82 -23.06
CA THR A 95 2.88 -5.83 -22.45
C THR A 95 3.66 -6.62 -23.50
N GLY A 96 3.05 -6.92 -24.66
CA GLY A 96 3.75 -7.51 -25.80
C GLY A 96 4.90 -6.63 -26.35
N LEU A 97 4.77 -5.30 -26.34
CA LEU A 97 5.88 -4.40 -26.70
C LEU A 97 7.04 -4.49 -25.70
N MET A 98 6.74 -4.64 -24.41
CA MET A 98 7.75 -4.88 -23.38
C MET A 98 8.56 -6.15 -23.67
N VAL A 99 7.88 -7.25 -24.01
CA VAL A 99 8.52 -8.53 -24.36
C VAL A 99 9.41 -8.39 -25.60
N ILE A 100 8.95 -7.67 -26.63
CA ILE A 100 9.74 -7.41 -27.85
C ILE A 100 10.97 -6.54 -27.55
N GLY A 101 10.83 -5.51 -26.71
CA GLY A 101 11.98 -4.71 -26.31
C GLY A 101 12.96 -5.50 -25.44
N ASN A 102 12.48 -6.48 -24.65
CA ASN A 102 13.36 -7.42 -23.95
C ASN A 102 14.16 -8.30 -24.91
N ASP A 103 13.55 -8.78 -26.00
CA ASP A 103 14.26 -9.50 -27.06
C ASP A 103 15.33 -8.61 -27.73
N CYS A 104 15.05 -7.31 -27.89
CA CYS A 104 16.03 -6.35 -28.38
C CYS A 104 17.21 -6.16 -27.41
N ILE A 105 16.95 -6.14 -26.10
CA ILE A 105 17.98 -6.07 -25.05
C ILE A 105 18.96 -7.24 -25.17
N HIS A 106 18.43 -8.46 -25.32
CA HIS A 106 19.21 -9.69 -25.39
C HIS A 106 19.70 -10.07 -26.80
N LYS A 107 19.47 -9.20 -27.80
CA LYS A 107 19.85 -9.40 -29.20
C LYS A 107 19.20 -10.64 -29.85
N THR A 108 18.00 -11.00 -29.40
CA THR A 108 17.23 -12.13 -29.93
C THR A 108 16.15 -11.68 -30.92
N PHE A 109 15.83 -10.38 -30.98
CA PHE A 109 14.91 -9.83 -31.97
C PHE A 109 15.53 -9.84 -33.39
N SER A 110 16.82 -9.52 -33.51
CA SER A 110 17.56 -9.56 -34.77
C SER A 110 19.04 -9.88 -34.54
N ASN A 111 19.72 -10.47 -35.53
CA ASN A 111 21.18 -10.60 -35.51
C ASN A 111 21.92 -9.25 -35.62
N ASN A 112 21.24 -8.19 -36.07
CA ASN A 112 21.83 -6.87 -36.19
C ASN A 112 21.63 -6.04 -34.90
N SER A 113 22.73 -5.74 -34.20
CA SER A 113 22.69 -4.98 -32.95
C SER A 113 22.15 -3.55 -33.08
N LEU A 114 22.30 -2.92 -34.25
CA LEU A 114 21.75 -1.61 -34.54
C LEU A 114 20.22 -1.68 -34.65
N VAL A 115 19.70 -2.69 -35.36
CA VAL A 115 18.25 -2.93 -35.48
C VAL A 115 17.64 -3.13 -34.10
N ASN A 116 18.24 -3.96 -33.24
CA ASN A 116 17.76 -4.14 -31.86
C ASN A 116 17.76 -2.83 -31.08
N SER A 117 18.78 -1.98 -31.25
CA SER A 117 18.88 -0.72 -30.51
C SER A 117 17.82 0.29 -30.96
N ILE A 118 17.57 0.39 -32.27
CA ILE A 118 16.57 1.29 -32.84
C ILE A 118 15.16 0.80 -32.47
N ILE A 119 14.84 -0.46 -32.80
CA ILE A 119 13.51 -1.03 -32.55
C ILE A 119 13.23 -1.05 -31.05
N GLY A 120 14.18 -1.50 -30.23
CA GLY A 120 14.06 -1.52 -28.78
C GLY A 120 13.78 -0.15 -28.18
N THR A 121 14.42 0.91 -28.69
CA THR A 121 14.14 2.29 -28.27
C THR A 121 12.72 2.70 -28.67
N ILE A 122 12.32 2.45 -29.92
CA ILE A 122 11.00 2.84 -30.44
C ILE A 122 9.86 2.17 -29.66
N VAL A 123 9.94 0.86 -29.40
CA VAL A 123 8.86 0.12 -28.73
C VAL A 123 8.76 0.41 -27.23
N MET A 124 9.86 0.84 -26.60
CA MET A 124 9.90 1.17 -25.17
C MET A 124 9.49 2.61 -24.86
N LEU A 125 9.57 3.53 -25.85
CA LEU A 125 9.22 4.95 -25.67
C LEU A 125 7.76 5.17 -25.22
N PRO A 126 6.73 4.58 -25.85
CA PRO A 126 5.34 4.72 -25.40
C PRO A 126 5.09 4.18 -23.99
N LEU A 127 5.94 3.25 -23.53
CA LEU A 127 5.88 2.65 -22.19
C LEU A 127 6.59 3.51 -21.13
N LEU A 128 7.31 4.55 -21.56
CA LEU A 128 8.26 5.32 -20.78
C LEU A 128 9.43 4.50 -20.22
N TYR A 129 9.90 3.46 -20.92
CA TYR A 129 11.06 2.69 -20.47
C TYR A 129 12.35 3.20 -21.15
N PRO A 130 13.36 3.66 -20.39
CA PRO A 130 14.64 4.05 -20.96
C PRO A 130 15.44 2.81 -21.39
N PHE A 131 15.36 2.47 -22.68
CA PHE A 131 15.90 1.23 -23.26
C PHE A 131 17.33 0.90 -22.85
N GLN A 132 18.28 1.85 -22.91
CA GLN A 132 19.66 1.53 -22.53
C GLN A 132 19.86 1.39 -21.03
N SER A 133 19.13 2.18 -20.24
CA SER A 133 19.16 2.03 -18.78
C SER A 133 18.64 0.65 -18.38
N TYR A 134 17.55 0.20 -19.01
CA TYR A 134 17.02 -1.15 -18.81
C TYR A 134 18.02 -2.24 -19.24
N LYS A 135 18.60 -2.12 -20.44
CA LYS A 135 19.62 -3.05 -20.94
C LYS A 135 20.81 -3.23 -19.98
N ILE A 136 21.32 -2.13 -19.44
CA ILE A 136 22.46 -2.13 -18.50
C ILE A 136 22.05 -2.80 -17.18
N SER A 137 20.86 -2.50 -16.69
CA SER A 137 20.33 -3.11 -15.47
C SER A 137 20.23 -4.64 -15.59
N GLU A 138 19.74 -5.16 -16.73
CA GLU A 138 19.64 -6.61 -16.97
C GLU A 138 20.99 -7.29 -17.19
N LYS A 139 21.95 -6.58 -17.80
CA LYS A 139 23.35 -7.05 -17.91
C LYS A 139 23.97 -7.25 -16.52
N ASN A 140 23.78 -6.29 -15.62
CA ASN A 140 24.31 -6.36 -14.25
C ASN A 140 23.64 -7.48 -13.44
N ASN A 141 22.32 -7.67 -13.59
CA ASN A 141 21.60 -8.77 -12.96
C ASN A 141 22.09 -10.15 -13.42
N THR A 142 22.42 -10.29 -14.70
CA THR A 142 22.91 -11.56 -15.28
C THR A 142 24.36 -11.84 -14.85
N ALA A 143 25.21 -10.81 -14.74
CA ALA A 143 26.57 -10.94 -14.24
C ALA A 143 26.64 -11.34 -12.75
N ASN A 144 25.68 -10.88 -11.94
CA ASN A 144 25.54 -11.30 -10.54
C ASN A 144 25.01 -12.75 -10.44
N LYS A 145 24.07 -13.16 -11.31
CA LYS A 145 23.60 -14.56 -11.38
C LYS A 145 24.70 -15.57 -11.68
N ASN A 146 25.69 -15.21 -12.51
CA ASN A 146 26.80 -16.12 -12.85
C ASN A 146 27.88 -16.23 -11.76
N LYS A 147 27.86 -15.37 -10.73
CA LYS A 147 28.78 -15.43 -9.58
C LYS A 147 28.23 -16.21 -8.39
N MET A 148 26.97 -16.62 -8.43
CA MET A 148 26.34 -17.43 -7.39
C MET A 148 25.79 -18.71 -8.01
N GLU A 149 26.52 -19.81 -7.83
CA GLU A 149 25.98 -21.16 -7.93
C GLU A 149 24.97 -21.39 -6.82
N GLN A 150 23.76 -20.87 -7.00
CA GLN A 150 22.51 -21.31 -6.41
C GLN A 150 21.43 -20.43 -7.04
N PHE A 151 20.48 -21.06 -7.72
CA PHE A 151 19.34 -20.39 -8.35
C PHE A 151 18.65 -19.46 -7.34
N GLU A 152 18.99 -18.19 -7.26
CA GLU A 152 18.18 -17.20 -6.56
C GLU A 152 17.23 -16.60 -7.60
N ILE A 153 15.93 -16.84 -7.44
CA ILE A 153 14.95 -15.87 -7.92
C ILE A 153 15.27 -14.61 -7.11
N ASN A 154 15.86 -13.61 -7.77
CA ASN A 154 16.16 -12.30 -7.21
C ASN A 154 14.90 -11.70 -6.54
N ALA A 155 14.71 -12.01 -5.27
CA ALA A 155 14.26 -11.03 -4.30
C ALA A 155 15.29 -9.91 -4.40
N ILE A 156 14.82 -8.82 -5.01
CA ILE A 156 15.43 -7.50 -5.12
C ILE A 156 16.51 -7.30 -4.05
N ASP A 157 17.77 -7.34 -4.48
CA ASP A 157 18.93 -6.97 -3.69
C ASP A 157 18.86 -5.45 -3.44
N ASN A 158 18.09 -5.05 -2.43
CA ASN A 158 17.99 -3.67 -1.95
C ASN A 158 18.80 -3.52 -0.67
N LYS A 159 20.12 -3.68 -0.78
CA LYS A 159 21.06 -2.95 0.09
C LYS A 159 21.17 -1.49 -0.39
N SER A 160 20.07 -0.74 -0.32
CA SER A 160 20.16 0.72 -0.29
C SER A 160 19.01 1.33 0.49
N SER A 161 19.39 2.00 1.57
CA SER A 161 18.59 2.84 2.48
C SER A 161 17.47 2.17 3.27
N ASN A 162 17.72 2.15 4.58
CA ASN A 162 16.81 1.92 5.71
C ASN A 162 15.69 3.00 5.79
N GLN A 163 15.02 3.27 4.67
CA GLN A 163 13.81 4.10 4.62
C GLN A 163 12.70 3.24 4.05
N ASP A 164 12.00 2.55 4.94
CA ASP A 164 10.65 2.05 4.68
C ASP A 164 9.77 3.24 4.34
N SER A 165 9.72 3.62 3.06
CA SER A 165 8.81 4.67 2.63
C SER A 165 7.40 4.12 2.86
N TYR A 166 6.63 4.80 3.69
CA TYR A 166 5.20 4.57 3.96
C TYR A 166 4.37 4.19 2.70
N PHE A 167 4.75 4.73 1.54
CA PHE A 167 4.14 4.44 0.24
C PHE A 167 4.34 3.00 -0.26
N ARG A 168 5.46 2.35 0.08
CA ARG A 168 5.74 0.95 -0.32
C ARG A 168 4.91 -0.06 0.45
N THR A 169 4.67 0.19 1.74
CA THR A 169 3.76 -0.60 2.58
C THR A 169 2.30 -0.42 2.18
N TRP A 170 1.93 0.75 1.62
CA TRP A 170 0.61 1.00 1.04
C TRP A 170 0.41 0.37 -0.34
N ALA A 171 1.48 0.28 -1.13
CA ALA A 171 1.48 -0.37 -2.44
C ALA A 171 1.43 -1.92 -2.34
N THR A 172 1.20 -2.50 -1.17
CA THR A 172 1.08 -3.95 -0.95
C THR A 172 -0.34 -4.29 -0.47
N GLY A 173 -0.94 -5.37 -1.01
CA GLY A 173 -2.38 -5.69 -0.88
C GLY A 173 -3.17 -5.46 -2.16
N LYS A 174 -4.38 -4.88 -2.07
CA LYS A 174 -5.25 -4.65 -3.23
C LYS A 174 -4.63 -3.78 -4.35
N PHE A 175 -3.55 -3.07 -4.04
CA PHE A 175 -2.77 -2.24 -4.96
C PHE A 175 -1.34 -2.75 -5.19
N PHE A 176 -1.07 -4.04 -5.00
CA PHE A 176 0.24 -4.68 -5.21
C PHE A 176 0.94 -4.28 -6.51
N TRP A 177 0.16 -3.99 -7.54
CA TRP A 177 0.64 -3.66 -8.86
C TRP A 177 1.30 -2.27 -8.96
N ILE A 178 1.00 -1.34 -8.04
CA ILE A 178 1.65 -0.02 -7.95
C ILE A 178 3.14 -0.17 -7.64
N LEU A 179 3.53 -1.22 -6.92
CA LEU A 179 4.93 -1.47 -6.59
C LEU A 179 5.81 -1.61 -7.84
N SER A 180 5.28 -2.18 -8.93
CA SER A 180 6.03 -2.24 -10.19
C SER A 180 6.31 -0.88 -10.81
N ILE A 181 5.46 0.13 -10.57
CA ILE A 181 5.67 1.50 -11.02
C ILE A 181 6.81 2.13 -10.21
N ILE A 182 6.81 1.94 -8.89
CA ILE A 182 7.87 2.44 -8.01
C ILE A 182 9.21 1.81 -8.41
N ASN A 183 9.25 0.48 -8.55
CA ASN A 183 10.45 -0.25 -8.95
C ASN A 183 10.91 0.15 -10.35
N TRP A 184 9.99 0.38 -11.29
CA TRP A 184 10.32 0.88 -12.62
C TRP A 184 11.01 2.25 -12.55
N ALA A 185 10.46 3.19 -11.79
CA ALA A 185 11.03 4.52 -11.64
C ALA A 185 12.42 4.46 -11.00
N GLU A 186 12.57 3.75 -9.89
CA GLU A 186 13.84 3.67 -9.18
C GLU A 186 14.93 2.91 -9.94
N LYS A 187 14.58 1.78 -10.54
CA LYS A 187 15.55 0.90 -11.21
C LYS A 187 16.03 1.48 -12.54
N TYR A 188 15.14 2.13 -13.29
CA TYR A 188 15.44 2.53 -14.68
C TYR A 188 15.66 4.03 -14.86
N PHE A 189 15.24 4.91 -13.93
CA PHE A 189 15.50 6.35 -14.00
C PHE A 189 16.63 6.82 -13.06
N SER A 190 17.30 5.89 -12.36
CA SER A 190 18.45 6.21 -11.51
C SER A 190 19.75 5.69 -12.12
N VAL A 191 20.76 6.57 -12.21
CA VAL A 191 22.14 6.21 -12.59
C VAL A 191 23.08 6.08 -11.39
N LYS A 192 22.55 6.24 -10.16
CA LYS A 192 23.35 6.27 -8.92
C LYS A 192 24.11 4.97 -8.67
N ASN A 193 23.49 3.83 -8.99
CA ASN A 193 24.00 2.50 -8.68
C ASN A 193 24.94 1.92 -9.75
N LEU A 194 25.22 2.68 -10.81
CA LEU A 194 26.18 2.27 -11.84
C LEU A 194 27.59 2.67 -11.41
N SER A 195 28.59 1.83 -11.63
CA SER A 195 30.01 2.15 -11.37
C SER A 195 30.72 2.62 -12.64
N ASP A 196 30.44 1.99 -13.77
CA ASP A 196 31.06 2.28 -15.06
C ASP A 196 30.58 3.63 -15.68
N LYS A 197 31.55 4.45 -16.11
CA LYS A 197 31.30 5.80 -16.63
C LYS A 197 30.60 5.78 -18.00
N GLN A 198 30.90 4.80 -18.85
CA GLN A 198 30.30 4.68 -20.18
C GLN A 198 28.85 4.22 -20.09
N ASP A 199 28.56 3.26 -19.23
CA ASP A 199 27.21 2.76 -18.94
C ASP A 199 26.35 3.86 -18.29
N LYS A 200 26.91 4.66 -17.36
CA LYS A 200 26.22 5.87 -16.84
C LYS A 200 25.79 6.82 -17.94
N SER A 201 26.70 7.13 -18.88
CA SER A 201 26.42 8.07 -19.96
C SER A 201 25.31 7.55 -20.89
N LYS A 202 25.33 6.25 -21.22
CA LYS A 202 24.30 5.62 -22.06
C LYS A 202 22.93 5.56 -21.37
N ALA A 203 22.90 5.20 -20.09
CA ALA A 203 21.69 5.18 -19.29
C ALA A 203 21.09 6.59 -19.17
N PHE A 204 21.92 7.59 -18.85
CA PHE A 204 21.49 8.99 -18.76
C PHE A 204 20.91 9.51 -20.09
N ALA A 205 21.59 9.27 -21.22
CA ALA A 205 21.09 9.66 -22.54
C ALA A 205 19.72 9.04 -22.84
N SER A 206 19.54 7.76 -22.51
CA SER A 206 18.27 7.07 -22.71
C SER A 206 17.15 7.60 -21.80
N ILE A 207 17.46 8.03 -20.57
CA ILE A 207 16.51 8.66 -19.66
C ILE A 207 16.08 10.03 -20.20
N VAL A 208 17.02 10.84 -20.67
CA VAL A 208 16.75 12.15 -21.29
C VAL A 208 15.84 12.00 -22.51
N ILE A 209 16.07 10.99 -23.36
CA ILE A 209 15.21 10.70 -24.51
C ILE A 209 13.76 10.43 -24.08
N VAL A 210 13.54 9.66 -23.00
CA VAL A 210 12.19 9.39 -22.48
C VAL A 210 11.54 10.66 -21.94
N TYR A 211 12.29 11.53 -21.24
CA TYR A 211 11.75 12.81 -20.76
C TYR A 211 11.37 13.75 -21.89
N ILE A 212 12.22 13.88 -22.93
CA ILE A 212 11.92 14.68 -24.12
C ILE A 212 10.66 14.13 -24.81
N PHE A 213 10.59 12.81 -24.98
CA PHE A 213 9.41 12.16 -25.54
C PHE A 213 8.16 12.50 -24.71
N GLY A 214 8.18 12.29 -23.39
CA GLY A 214 7.03 12.58 -22.52
C GLY A 214 6.60 14.06 -22.56
N PHE A 215 7.56 14.99 -22.57
CA PHE A 215 7.30 16.43 -22.62
C PHE A 215 6.64 16.88 -23.93
N ILE A 216 6.85 16.16 -25.03
CA ILE A 216 6.20 16.43 -26.32
C ILE A 216 4.90 15.63 -26.45
N PHE A 217 4.97 14.32 -26.16
CA PHE A 217 3.91 13.36 -26.37
C PHE A 217 2.67 13.68 -25.55
N PHE A 218 2.79 13.95 -24.24
CA PHE A 218 1.61 14.19 -23.39
C PHE A 218 0.86 15.48 -23.73
N PRO A 219 1.53 16.65 -23.92
CA PRO A 219 0.83 17.85 -24.37
C PRO A 219 0.19 17.67 -25.76
N MET A 220 0.85 17.00 -26.70
CA MET A 220 0.25 16.71 -28.01
C MET A 220 -0.97 15.80 -27.87
N MET A 221 -0.88 14.74 -27.10
CA MET A 221 -1.98 13.80 -26.87
C MET A 221 -3.19 14.50 -26.22
N ILE A 222 -2.96 15.32 -25.20
CA ILE A 222 -4.02 16.11 -24.56
C ILE A 222 -4.59 17.16 -25.53
N LYS A 223 -3.76 17.81 -26.35
CA LYS A 223 -4.19 18.80 -27.34
C LYS A 223 -5.09 18.21 -28.42
N PHE A 224 -4.71 17.05 -28.98
CA PHE A 224 -5.41 16.46 -30.13
C PHE A 224 -6.54 15.50 -29.74
N VAL A 225 -6.47 14.88 -28.56
CA VAL A 225 -7.39 13.82 -28.14
C VAL A 225 -8.10 14.14 -26.81
N GLY A 226 -7.76 15.27 -26.18
CA GLY A 226 -8.31 15.68 -24.90
C GLY A 226 -7.78 14.87 -23.72
N VAL A 227 -8.14 15.31 -22.51
CA VAL A 227 -7.80 14.62 -21.26
C VAL A 227 -8.44 13.22 -21.23
N SER A 228 -9.65 13.07 -21.77
CA SER A 228 -10.31 11.77 -21.91
C SER A 228 -9.50 10.82 -22.81
N GLY A 229 -8.98 11.30 -23.94
CA GLY A 229 -8.11 10.51 -24.80
C GLY A 229 -6.81 10.09 -24.13
N PHE A 230 -6.17 10.99 -23.37
CA PHE A 230 -5.01 10.66 -22.55
C PHE A 230 -5.32 9.52 -21.56
N LEU A 231 -6.45 9.60 -20.85
CA LEU A 231 -6.85 8.59 -19.88
C LEU A 231 -7.13 7.24 -20.55
N ASN A 232 -7.85 7.23 -21.67
CA ASN A 232 -8.33 6.01 -22.32
C ASN A 232 -7.26 5.29 -23.17
N TYR A 233 -6.43 6.04 -23.90
CA TYR A 233 -5.49 5.44 -24.86
C TYR A 233 -4.05 5.33 -24.33
N TRP A 234 -3.72 5.96 -23.20
CA TRP A 234 -2.38 5.83 -22.61
C TRP A 234 -2.43 5.44 -21.14
N PHE A 235 -3.08 6.24 -20.29
CA PHE A 235 -2.98 6.05 -18.84
C PHE A 235 -3.56 4.70 -18.38
N ALA A 236 -4.80 4.38 -18.74
CA ALA A 236 -5.42 3.11 -18.33
C ALA A 236 -4.70 1.87 -18.88
N PRO A 237 -4.32 1.79 -20.18
CA PRO A 237 -3.49 0.69 -20.68
C PRO A 237 -2.11 0.58 -20.01
N TRP A 238 -1.49 1.71 -19.66
CA TRP A 238 -0.21 1.74 -18.96
C TRP A 238 -0.34 1.23 -17.50
N LEU A 239 -1.43 1.52 -16.80
CA LEU A 239 -1.71 0.91 -15.50
C LEU A 239 -1.91 -0.61 -15.62
N ILE A 240 -2.57 -1.07 -16.69
CA ILE A 240 -2.78 -2.50 -16.94
C ILE A 240 -1.47 -3.21 -17.27
N LEU A 241 -0.54 -2.59 -18.01
CA LEU A 241 0.82 -3.11 -18.19
C LEU A 241 1.47 -3.40 -16.83
N HIS A 242 1.48 -2.42 -15.92
CA HIS A 242 2.08 -2.58 -14.59
C HIS A 242 1.36 -3.62 -13.73
N PHE A 243 0.04 -3.69 -13.83
CA PHE A 243 -0.76 -4.77 -13.25
C PHE A 243 -0.36 -6.16 -13.76
N LEU A 244 -0.22 -6.33 -15.07
CA LEU A 244 0.16 -7.61 -15.68
C LEU A 244 1.60 -8.01 -15.32
N LEU A 245 2.55 -7.07 -15.34
CA LEU A 245 3.94 -7.32 -14.95
C LEU A 245 4.04 -7.77 -13.49
N SER A 246 3.30 -7.10 -12.59
CA SER A 246 3.27 -7.45 -11.17
C SER A 246 2.64 -8.81 -10.93
N THR A 247 1.52 -9.08 -11.62
CA THR A 247 0.82 -10.36 -11.55
C THR A 247 1.71 -11.50 -12.04
N ALA A 248 2.35 -11.35 -13.20
CA ALA A 248 3.26 -12.35 -13.75
C ALA A 248 4.47 -12.64 -12.84
N SER A 249 4.90 -11.65 -12.05
CA SER A 249 6.03 -11.80 -11.13
C SER A 249 5.66 -12.48 -9.82
N LEU A 250 4.48 -12.19 -9.26
CA LEU A 250 4.09 -12.63 -7.91
C LEU A 250 3.23 -13.89 -7.91
N LEU A 251 2.39 -14.09 -8.93
CA LEU A 251 1.46 -15.22 -9.00
C LEU A 251 2.15 -16.60 -8.89
N PRO A 252 3.36 -16.82 -9.46
CA PRO A 252 4.10 -18.08 -9.29
C PRO A 252 4.46 -18.43 -7.84
N SER A 253 4.56 -17.45 -6.94
CA SER A 253 4.96 -17.67 -5.54
C SER A 253 3.79 -18.06 -4.62
N ILE A 254 2.54 -17.85 -5.06
CA ILE A 254 1.33 -18.09 -4.27
C ILE A 254 1.14 -19.56 -3.85
N PRO A 255 1.31 -20.56 -4.73
CA PRO A 255 1.00 -21.94 -4.38
C PRO A 255 1.92 -22.55 -3.30
N PHE A 256 3.04 -21.90 -2.98
CA PHE A 256 4.07 -22.40 -2.04
C PHE A 256 4.32 -21.47 -0.87
N TYR A 257 3.41 -20.53 -0.62
CA TYR A 257 3.65 -19.48 0.36
C TYR A 257 4.00 -20.05 1.75
N GLU A 258 3.30 -21.08 2.20
CA GLU A 258 3.53 -21.71 3.51
C GLU A 258 4.81 -22.54 3.54
N GLU A 259 5.14 -23.26 2.47
CA GLU A 259 6.37 -24.04 2.38
C GLU A 259 7.62 -23.15 2.27
N ILE A 260 7.54 -22.03 1.53
CA ILE A 260 8.58 -20.98 1.48
C ILE A 260 8.79 -20.42 2.89
N GLN A 261 7.72 -20.16 3.62
CA GLN A 261 7.78 -19.62 4.97
C GLN A 261 8.39 -20.63 5.96
N GLN A 262 8.05 -21.92 5.85
CA GLN A 262 8.61 -22.98 6.70
C GLN A 262 10.08 -23.27 6.38
N ALA A 263 10.47 -23.29 5.09
CA ALA A 263 11.85 -23.50 4.68
C ALA A 263 12.77 -22.35 5.13
N ALA A 264 12.30 -21.09 5.05
CA ALA A 264 13.03 -19.92 5.53
C ALA A 264 13.27 -19.93 7.05
N ILE A 265 12.41 -20.62 7.82
CA ILE A 265 12.56 -20.78 9.27
C ILE A 265 13.55 -21.91 9.61
N ALA A 266 13.59 -22.99 8.81
CA ALA A 266 14.36 -24.19 9.12
C ALA A 266 15.87 -24.07 8.79
N ASP A 267 16.25 -23.35 7.73
CA ASP A 267 17.65 -23.12 7.36
C ASP A 267 17.76 -21.80 6.58
N LYS A 268 18.38 -20.79 7.21
CA LYS A 268 18.53 -19.43 6.64
C LYS A 268 19.28 -19.40 5.30
N ASN A 269 20.05 -20.45 4.99
CA ASN A 269 20.84 -20.55 3.77
C ASN A 269 20.21 -21.44 2.68
N LYS A 270 19.10 -22.14 2.95
CA LYS A 270 18.39 -22.96 1.96
C LYS A 270 17.07 -22.31 1.57
N LYS A 271 17.12 -21.36 0.62
CA LYS A 271 15.91 -20.97 -0.12
C LYS A 271 15.52 -22.12 -1.05
N GLN A 272 14.38 -22.77 -0.81
CA GLN A 272 13.79 -23.68 -1.79
C GLN A 272 13.17 -22.85 -2.91
N ASN A 273 13.73 -22.97 -4.12
CA ASN A 273 13.18 -22.33 -5.31
C ASN A 273 12.23 -23.31 -5.99
N TYR A 274 10.95 -23.00 -5.92
CA TYR A 274 9.95 -23.75 -6.66
C TYR A 274 9.85 -23.17 -8.07
N LEU A 275 10.14 -23.99 -9.08
CA LEU A 275 9.95 -23.62 -10.49
C LEU A 275 8.47 -23.79 -10.82
N VAL A 276 7.72 -22.68 -10.76
CA VAL A 276 6.26 -22.69 -10.99
C VAL A 276 5.94 -22.13 -12.37
N HIS A 277 5.24 -22.92 -13.18
CA HIS A 277 4.69 -22.50 -14.46
C HIS A 277 3.17 -22.36 -14.37
N ILE A 278 2.67 -21.21 -14.83
CA ILE A 278 1.23 -20.91 -14.88
C ILE A 278 0.78 -20.87 -16.34
N THR A 279 -0.15 -21.75 -16.69
CA THR A 279 -0.81 -21.75 -18.00
C THR A 279 -1.97 -20.75 -18.02
N TYR A 280 -1.98 -19.83 -18.98
CA TYR A 280 -3.09 -18.86 -19.18
C TYR A 280 -3.93 -19.26 -20.40
N PRO A 281 -5.11 -18.64 -20.62
CA PRO A 281 -5.86 -18.83 -21.85
C PRO A 281 -5.02 -18.50 -23.10
N GLN A 282 -5.05 -19.37 -24.12
CA GLN A 282 -4.18 -19.26 -25.30
C GLN A 282 -4.25 -17.90 -26.02
N TRP A 283 -5.45 -17.32 -26.12
CA TRP A 283 -5.64 -16.00 -26.73
C TRP A 283 -4.88 -14.91 -25.96
N PHE A 284 -4.82 -15.02 -24.63
CA PHE A 284 -4.12 -14.07 -23.78
C PHE A 284 -2.61 -14.25 -23.92
N GLU A 285 -2.12 -15.50 -23.82
CA GLU A 285 -0.71 -15.85 -24.03
C GLU A 285 -0.17 -15.31 -25.36
N PHE A 286 -0.97 -15.42 -26.43
CA PHE A 286 -0.63 -14.89 -27.74
C PHE A 286 -0.46 -13.35 -27.76
N ILE A 287 -1.35 -12.61 -27.09
CA ILE A 287 -1.29 -11.13 -27.05
C ILE A 287 -0.09 -10.67 -26.21
N VAL A 288 0.13 -11.29 -25.04
CA VAL A 288 1.26 -10.95 -24.15
C VAL A 288 2.59 -11.60 -24.55
N LYS A 289 2.64 -12.24 -25.73
CA LYS A 289 3.86 -12.84 -26.31
C LYS A 289 4.50 -13.90 -25.44
N ASP A 290 3.68 -14.80 -24.91
CA ASP A 290 4.12 -15.97 -24.13
C ASP A 290 4.95 -15.56 -22.89
N ILE A 291 4.69 -14.37 -22.30
CA ILE A 291 5.40 -13.85 -21.11
C ILE A 291 5.35 -14.80 -19.91
N ASN A 292 4.33 -15.66 -19.85
CA ASN A 292 4.14 -16.64 -18.80
C ASN A 292 5.10 -17.83 -18.86
N PHE A 293 5.78 -18.02 -19.99
CA PHE A 293 6.88 -18.96 -20.13
C PHE A 293 8.19 -18.31 -19.64
N SER A 294 8.15 -17.80 -18.40
CA SER A 294 9.29 -17.14 -17.75
C SER A 294 10.44 -18.12 -17.49
N LEU A 295 10.14 -19.40 -17.26
CA LEU A 295 11.13 -20.42 -16.95
C LEU A 295 12.19 -20.63 -18.05
N PRO A 296 11.84 -20.91 -19.32
CA PRO A 296 12.83 -20.95 -20.41
C PRO A 296 13.68 -19.68 -20.52
N ARG A 297 13.07 -18.51 -20.27
CA ARG A 297 13.74 -17.22 -20.34
C ARG A 297 14.69 -16.97 -19.17
N GLN A 298 14.38 -17.50 -17.99
CA GLN A 298 15.26 -17.48 -16.82
C GLN A 298 16.48 -18.39 -17.00
N ILE A 299 16.28 -19.54 -17.65
CA ILE A 299 17.34 -20.50 -17.99
C ILE A 299 18.25 -19.93 -19.09
N ALA A 300 17.66 -19.36 -20.14
CA ALA A 300 18.38 -18.75 -21.24
C ALA A 300 17.67 -17.51 -21.76
N VAL A 301 18.23 -16.34 -21.45
CA VAL A 301 17.76 -15.03 -21.95
C VAL A 301 17.91 -14.89 -23.47
N THR A 302 18.68 -15.79 -24.12
CA THR A 302 18.91 -15.84 -25.56
C THR A 302 17.79 -16.53 -26.35
N ILE A 303 16.76 -17.05 -25.68
CA ILE A 303 15.60 -17.63 -26.37
C ILE A 303 14.62 -16.51 -26.78
N PRO A 304 14.38 -16.31 -28.09
CA PRO A 304 13.40 -15.33 -28.57
C PRO A 304 11.99 -15.70 -28.12
N HIS A 305 11.13 -14.68 -27.90
CA HIS A 305 9.80 -14.87 -27.30
C HIS A 305 8.94 -15.90 -28.06
N TYR A 306 8.97 -15.89 -29.39
CA TYR A 306 8.19 -16.80 -30.23
C TYR A 306 8.64 -18.27 -30.17
N ASN A 307 9.77 -18.58 -29.52
CA ASN A 307 10.25 -19.94 -29.29
C ASN A 307 10.06 -20.39 -27.83
N LEU A 308 9.59 -19.52 -26.91
CA LEU A 308 9.49 -19.84 -25.48
C LEU A 308 8.60 -21.06 -25.20
N ARG A 309 7.46 -21.17 -25.89
CA ARG A 309 6.55 -22.32 -25.75
C ARG A 309 7.23 -23.63 -26.15
N LYS A 310 7.96 -23.63 -27.27
CA LYS A 310 8.70 -24.80 -27.76
C LYS A 310 9.85 -25.16 -26.80
N ALA A 311 10.55 -24.16 -26.28
CA ALA A 311 11.60 -24.36 -25.28
C ALA A 311 11.03 -24.96 -23.99
N TYR A 312 9.87 -24.48 -23.53
CA TYR A 312 9.19 -25.05 -22.37
C TYR A 312 8.76 -26.50 -22.59
N GLN A 313 8.21 -26.83 -23.77
CA GLN A 313 7.84 -28.21 -24.10
C GLN A 313 9.05 -29.16 -24.12
N ALA A 314 10.17 -28.71 -24.69
CA ALA A 314 11.42 -29.47 -24.66
C ALA A 314 11.95 -29.64 -23.23
N PHE A 315 11.94 -28.57 -22.44
CA PHE A 315 12.34 -28.60 -21.04
C PHE A 315 11.45 -29.54 -20.22
N LYS A 316 10.13 -29.46 -20.40
CA LYS A 316 9.14 -30.33 -19.74
C LYS A 316 9.34 -31.81 -20.06
N LYS A 317 9.76 -32.14 -21.29
CA LYS A 317 10.06 -33.52 -21.68
C LYS A 317 11.21 -34.13 -20.86
N SER A 318 12.23 -33.32 -20.56
CA SER A 318 13.45 -33.77 -19.86
C SER A 318 13.38 -33.56 -18.34
N TRP A 319 12.67 -32.54 -17.88
CA TRP A 319 12.72 -32.04 -16.49
C TRP A 319 11.34 -31.84 -15.86
N GLY A 320 10.25 -32.28 -16.51
CA GLY A 320 8.88 -32.03 -16.06
C GLY A 320 8.53 -32.60 -14.68
N GLU A 321 9.30 -33.59 -14.18
CA GLU A 321 9.14 -34.12 -12.82
C GLU A 321 9.63 -33.15 -11.71
N TYR A 322 10.30 -32.06 -12.08
CA TYR A 322 10.86 -31.05 -11.16
C TYR A 322 10.14 -29.70 -11.24
N ILE A 323 9.09 -29.58 -12.07
CA ILE A 323 8.35 -28.34 -12.31
C ILE A 323 6.98 -28.43 -11.65
N TYR A 324 6.57 -27.36 -10.99
CA TYR A 324 5.19 -27.19 -10.56
C TYR A 324 4.38 -26.56 -11.68
N GLU A 325 3.32 -27.23 -12.12
CA GLU A 325 2.38 -26.69 -13.10
C GLU A 325 1.06 -26.36 -12.44
N CYS A 326 0.55 -25.16 -12.72
CA CYS A 326 -0.82 -24.79 -12.39
C CYS A 326 -1.47 -24.05 -13.56
N THR A 327 -2.79 -24.11 -13.62
CA THR A 327 -3.59 -23.33 -14.56
C THR A 327 -4.04 -22.05 -13.86
N PHE A 328 -4.07 -20.93 -14.57
CA PHE A 328 -4.62 -19.69 -14.03
C PHE A 328 -6.10 -19.88 -13.68
N GLU A 329 -6.44 -19.63 -12.42
CA GLU A 329 -7.80 -19.64 -11.89
C GLU A 329 -8.08 -18.34 -11.14
N MET A 330 -9.34 -17.93 -11.13
CA MET A 330 -9.71 -16.67 -10.47
C MET A 330 -9.53 -16.73 -8.95
N GLU A 331 -9.59 -17.93 -8.35
CA GLU A 331 -9.25 -18.15 -6.94
C GLU A 331 -7.76 -17.92 -6.65
N LEU A 332 -6.87 -18.35 -7.54
CA LEU A 332 -5.43 -18.08 -7.42
C LEU A 332 -5.13 -16.58 -7.48
N PHE A 333 -5.85 -15.86 -8.33
CA PHE A 333 -5.74 -14.41 -8.43
C PHE A 333 -6.31 -13.68 -7.20
N LYS A 334 -7.44 -14.15 -6.64
CA LYS A 334 -7.97 -13.64 -5.36
C LYS A 334 -6.96 -13.86 -4.23
N GLU A 335 -6.32 -15.02 -4.21
CA GLU A 335 -5.31 -15.32 -3.19
C GLU A 335 -4.07 -14.43 -3.33
N LEU A 336 -3.64 -14.11 -4.55
CA LEU A 336 -2.63 -13.07 -4.79
C LEU A 336 -3.04 -11.73 -4.20
N ILE A 337 -4.28 -11.28 -4.42
CA ILE A 337 -4.76 -10.02 -3.86
C ILE A 337 -4.71 -10.05 -2.33
N ASN A 338 -5.17 -11.15 -1.72
CA ASN A 338 -5.23 -11.31 -0.27
C ASN A 338 -3.84 -11.39 0.37
N ARG A 339 -2.92 -12.16 -0.22
CA ARG A 339 -1.58 -12.41 0.34
C ARG A 339 -0.48 -11.49 -0.18
N SER A 340 -0.76 -10.62 -1.14
CA SER A 340 0.24 -9.65 -1.65
C SER A 340 0.82 -8.72 -0.58
N GLN A 341 0.12 -8.52 0.55
CA GLN A 341 0.67 -7.84 1.74
C GLN A 341 1.76 -8.67 2.41
N ASP A 342 1.62 -10.00 2.40
CA ASP A 342 2.56 -10.90 3.05
C ASP A 342 3.87 -11.05 2.26
N PHE A 343 3.81 -10.92 0.93
CA PHE A 343 5.01 -10.82 0.08
C PHE A 343 5.77 -9.51 0.25
N SER A 344 5.17 -8.47 0.86
CA SER A 344 5.86 -7.20 1.10
C SER A 344 7.03 -7.34 2.07
N ASN A 345 6.89 -8.23 3.06
CA ASN A 345 7.91 -8.51 4.07
C ASN A 345 8.94 -9.57 3.62
N GLN A 346 8.68 -10.31 2.53
CA GLN A 346 9.65 -11.25 1.94
C GLN A 346 10.51 -10.61 0.83
N ILE A 347 10.07 -9.48 0.26
CA ILE A 347 10.91 -8.66 -0.63
C ILE A 347 11.69 -7.60 0.18
N PHE A 348 11.27 -7.30 1.41
CA PHE A 348 11.94 -6.36 2.30
C PHE A 348 11.94 -6.87 3.74
N SER A 349 12.92 -7.71 4.05
CA SER A 349 13.44 -7.84 5.40
C SER A 349 14.93 -8.19 5.29
N PRO A 350 15.86 -7.31 5.73
CA PRO A 350 17.12 -7.81 6.20
C PRO A 350 16.79 -8.73 7.38
N PHE A 351 17.25 -9.97 7.28
CA PHE A 351 17.40 -10.91 8.39
C PHE A 351 17.46 -10.19 9.75
N ASP A 352 16.46 -10.41 10.61
CA ASP A 352 16.50 -10.35 12.09
C ASP A 352 15.14 -10.06 12.77
N VAL A 353 14.00 -10.11 12.08
CA VAL A 353 12.69 -10.05 12.76
C VAL A 353 12.08 -11.45 12.82
N ALA A 354 11.89 -11.97 14.03
CA ALA A 354 11.08 -13.16 14.29
C ALA A 354 9.70 -13.01 13.62
N PRO A 355 9.04 -14.10 13.20
CA PRO A 355 7.75 -13.99 12.54
C PRO A 355 6.80 -13.21 13.44
N LEU A 356 6.24 -12.11 12.91
CA LEU A 356 5.08 -11.48 13.50
C LEU A 356 4.04 -12.58 13.66
N VAL A 357 3.67 -12.86 14.91
CA VAL A 357 2.49 -13.65 15.22
C VAL A 357 1.38 -13.09 14.34
N PRO A 358 0.70 -13.91 13.52
CA PRO A 358 -0.43 -13.44 12.75
C PRO A 358 -1.33 -12.70 13.72
N LYS A 359 -1.56 -11.39 13.51
CA LYS A 359 -2.67 -10.71 14.18
C LYS A 359 -3.85 -11.63 13.90
N GLN A 360 -4.43 -12.21 14.95
CA GLN A 360 -5.68 -12.92 14.79
C GLN A 360 -6.57 -11.98 13.97
N PRO A 361 -7.20 -12.46 12.89
CA PRO A 361 -8.19 -11.65 12.21
C PRO A 361 -9.10 -11.15 13.33
N VAL A 362 -9.12 -9.83 13.52
CA VAL A 362 -10.16 -9.23 14.35
C VAL A 362 -11.40 -9.64 13.61
N ASP A 363 -12.12 -10.62 14.16
CA ASP A 363 -13.35 -11.13 13.58
C ASP A 363 -14.17 -9.89 13.24
N ALA A 364 -14.35 -9.64 11.93
CA ALA A 364 -15.21 -8.57 11.50
C ALA A 364 -16.53 -8.81 12.21
N PRO A 365 -17.04 -7.85 13.01
CA PRO A 365 -18.20 -8.10 13.86
C PRO A 365 -19.27 -8.71 12.98
N ALA A 366 -19.67 -9.95 13.33
CA ALA A 366 -20.63 -10.70 12.55
C ALA A 366 -21.82 -9.78 12.28
N SER A 367 -22.20 -9.62 11.01
CA SER A 367 -23.35 -8.81 10.64
C SER A 367 -24.59 -9.37 11.33
N THR A 368 -24.97 -8.79 12.47
CA THR A 368 -26.18 -9.11 13.25
C THR A 368 -27.45 -8.60 12.55
N ARG A 369 -27.34 -8.07 11.32
CA ARG A 369 -28.47 -7.53 10.58
C ARG A 369 -29.36 -8.66 10.08
N PRO A 370 -30.63 -8.74 10.49
CA PRO A 370 -31.57 -9.72 9.95
C PRO A 370 -31.74 -9.50 8.44
N SER A 371 -31.84 -10.60 7.67
CA SER A 371 -32.10 -10.49 6.22
C SER A 371 -33.43 -9.80 6.00
N ARG A 372 -33.45 -8.69 5.25
CA ARG A 372 -34.68 -7.97 4.89
C ARG A 372 -35.27 -8.57 3.63
N THR A 373 -36.59 -8.65 3.56
CA THR A 373 -37.29 -8.87 2.29
C THR A 373 -37.10 -7.66 1.36
N VAL A 374 -37.23 -7.85 0.05
CA VAL A 374 -37.14 -6.75 -0.94
C VAL A 374 -38.11 -5.60 -0.60
N LYS A 375 -39.32 -5.94 -0.15
CA LYS A 375 -40.36 -4.96 0.25
C LYS A 375 -39.93 -4.13 1.46
N GLU A 376 -39.31 -4.74 2.46
CA GLU A 376 -38.79 -4.04 3.64
C GLU A 376 -37.58 -3.17 3.30
N PHE A 377 -36.70 -3.65 2.40
CA PHE A 377 -35.58 -2.87 1.90
C PHE A 377 -36.06 -1.60 1.19
N LEU A 378 -36.99 -1.70 0.24
CA LEU A 378 -37.54 -0.55 -0.48
C LEU A 378 -38.26 0.46 0.44
N LYS A 379 -38.95 -0.01 1.48
CA LYS A 379 -39.58 0.88 2.49
C LYS A 379 -38.56 1.65 3.33
N ALA A 380 -37.39 1.05 3.56
CA ALA A 380 -36.31 1.61 4.34
C ALA A 380 -35.48 2.65 3.57
N ILE A 381 -35.63 2.77 2.24
CA ILE A 381 -34.95 3.80 1.46
C ILE A 381 -35.54 5.18 1.77
N ASN A 382 -34.66 6.16 1.97
CA ASN A 382 -34.99 7.57 1.94
C ASN A 382 -34.92 8.06 0.49
N TRP A 383 -36.06 8.02 -0.20
CA TRP A 383 -36.15 8.33 -1.63
C TRP A 383 -35.71 9.74 -2.01
N LEU A 384 -35.85 10.72 -1.12
CA LEU A 384 -35.37 12.09 -1.37
C LEU A 384 -33.84 12.11 -1.44
N HIS A 385 -33.17 11.60 -0.41
CA HIS A 385 -31.71 11.54 -0.40
C HIS A 385 -31.16 10.62 -1.49
N PHE A 386 -31.81 9.47 -1.71
CA PHE A 386 -31.45 8.57 -2.80
C PHE A 386 -31.50 9.27 -4.16
N GLY A 387 -32.61 9.97 -4.46
CA GLY A 387 -32.76 10.71 -5.72
C GLY A 387 -31.72 11.81 -5.88
N LEU A 388 -31.38 12.54 -4.82
CA LEU A 388 -30.36 13.59 -4.86
C LEU A 388 -28.94 13.01 -5.04
N LEU A 389 -28.57 12.01 -4.24
CA LEU A 389 -27.23 11.41 -4.23
C LEU A 389 -26.93 10.56 -5.46
N ILE A 390 -27.94 9.98 -6.10
CA ILE A 390 -27.78 9.21 -7.34
C ILE A 390 -28.04 10.09 -8.57
N GLY A 391 -29.02 10.98 -8.51
CA GLY A 391 -29.38 11.85 -9.63
C GLY A 391 -28.33 12.91 -9.94
N THR A 392 -27.74 13.55 -8.92
CA THR A 392 -26.77 14.63 -9.17
C THR A 392 -25.46 14.14 -9.83
N PRO A 393 -24.87 12.97 -9.48
CA PRO A 393 -23.77 12.39 -10.26
C PRO A 393 -24.14 12.07 -11.71
N ILE A 394 -25.35 11.54 -11.95
CA ILE A 394 -25.83 11.25 -13.32
C ILE A 394 -25.92 12.55 -14.14
N ILE A 395 -26.49 13.62 -13.55
CA ILE A 395 -26.58 14.93 -14.19
C ILE A 395 -25.18 15.53 -14.42
N ALA A 396 -24.25 15.37 -13.47
CA ALA A 396 -22.88 15.82 -13.63
C ALA A 396 -22.17 15.09 -14.78
N ILE A 397 -22.31 13.76 -14.87
CA ILE A 397 -21.76 12.95 -15.97
C ILE A 397 -22.38 13.39 -17.30
N TYR A 398 -23.70 13.53 -17.37
CA TYR A 398 -24.37 14.05 -18.56
C TYR A 398 -23.82 15.42 -18.98
N GLY A 399 -23.66 16.34 -18.02
CA GLY A 399 -23.07 17.65 -18.25
C GLY A 399 -21.64 17.58 -18.80
N MET A 400 -20.79 16.75 -18.21
CA MET A 400 -19.41 16.53 -18.68
C MET A 400 -19.34 15.97 -20.10
N LEU A 401 -20.37 15.21 -20.52
CA LEU A 401 -20.44 14.62 -21.86
C LEU A 401 -21.05 15.56 -22.91
N THR A 402 -21.88 16.52 -22.51
CA THR A 402 -22.70 17.33 -23.42
C THR A 402 -22.33 18.81 -23.46
N VAL A 403 -21.63 19.32 -22.44
CA VAL A 403 -21.27 20.73 -22.31
C VAL A 403 -19.76 20.87 -22.31
N SER A 404 -19.23 21.81 -23.11
CA SER A 404 -17.80 22.09 -23.13
C SER A 404 -17.39 22.92 -21.91
N LEU A 405 -16.31 22.51 -21.24
CA LEU A 405 -15.76 23.25 -20.12
C LEU A 405 -14.89 24.42 -20.61
N THR A 406 -15.32 25.65 -20.32
CA THR A 406 -14.48 26.84 -20.55
C THR A 406 -13.48 27.04 -19.40
N TRP A 407 -12.33 27.66 -19.68
CA TRP A 407 -11.31 27.93 -18.65
C TRP A 407 -11.83 28.80 -17.50
N LYS A 408 -12.63 29.84 -17.81
CA LYS A 408 -13.22 30.72 -16.80
C LYS A 408 -14.18 29.96 -15.87
N THR A 409 -15.03 29.10 -16.44
CA THR A 409 -15.93 28.23 -15.67
C THR A 409 -15.16 27.20 -14.85
N PHE A 410 -14.06 26.66 -15.35
CA PHE A 410 -13.21 25.76 -14.56
C PHE A 410 -12.64 26.46 -13.32
N VAL A 411 -12.03 27.64 -13.49
CA VAL A 411 -11.49 28.43 -12.38
C VAL A 411 -12.59 28.80 -11.38
N TRP A 412 -13.76 29.23 -11.87
CA TRP A 412 -14.89 29.54 -11.00
C TRP A 412 -15.41 28.33 -10.24
N THR A 413 -15.54 27.18 -10.91
CA THR A 413 -15.91 25.90 -10.29
C THR A 413 -14.95 25.54 -9.16
N PHE A 414 -13.65 25.71 -9.38
CA PHE A 414 -12.62 25.46 -8.37
C PHE A 414 -12.70 26.43 -7.18
N ILE A 415 -12.87 27.73 -7.43
CA ILE A 415 -13.03 28.72 -6.36
C ILE A 415 -14.30 28.41 -5.55
N TYR A 416 -15.42 28.17 -6.24
CA TYR A 416 -16.70 27.95 -5.58
C TYR A 416 -16.75 26.63 -4.82
N TYR A 417 -16.04 25.59 -5.30
CA TYR A 417 -15.77 24.36 -4.57
C TYR A 417 -15.13 24.65 -3.20
N HIS A 418 -14.06 25.45 -3.17
CA HIS A 418 -13.40 25.84 -1.92
C HIS A 418 -14.30 26.69 -1.03
N MET A 419 -15.04 27.65 -1.59
CA MET A 419 -15.95 28.49 -0.80
C MET A 419 -17.01 27.64 -0.07
N THR A 420 -17.63 26.68 -0.76
CA THR A 420 -18.62 25.80 -0.13
C THR A 420 -18.00 24.75 0.79
N GLY A 421 -16.82 24.22 0.46
CA GLY A 421 -16.06 23.34 1.35
C GLY A 421 -15.68 24.04 2.66
N MET A 422 -15.24 25.31 2.59
CA MET A 422 -14.93 26.13 3.78
C MET A 422 -16.18 26.45 4.60
N GLY A 423 -17.35 26.57 3.96
CA GLY A 423 -18.63 26.67 4.67
C GLY A 423 -18.90 25.47 5.58
N ILE A 424 -18.50 24.27 5.15
CA ILE A 424 -18.59 23.05 5.96
C ILE A 424 -17.48 23.00 7.02
N THR A 425 -16.21 23.06 6.60
CA THR A 425 -15.06 22.85 7.48
C THR A 425 -14.84 23.99 8.48
N ALA A 426 -14.70 25.24 8.01
CA ALA A 426 -14.55 26.39 8.91
C ALA A 426 -15.85 26.68 9.67
N GLY A 427 -16.99 26.58 8.98
CA GLY A 427 -18.31 26.88 9.53
C GLY A 427 -18.91 25.73 10.34
N TYR A 428 -19.63 24.84 9.67
CA TYR A 428 -20.48 23.83 10.32
C TYR A 428 -19.69 22.97 11.30
N HIS A 429 -18.49 22.57 10.92
CA HIS A 429 -17.62 21.73 11.70
C HIS A 429 -16.93 22.51 12.83
N ARG A 430 -15.92 23.33 12.54
CA ARG A 430 -15.06 23.93 13.57
C ARG A 430 -15.75 25.05 14.38
N LEU A 431 -16.48 25.95 13.73
CA LEU A 431 -17.15 27.07 14.41
C LEU A 431 -18.37 26.60 15.21
N TRP A 432 -19.30 25.88 14.58
CA TRP A 432 -20.59 25.57 15.22
C TRP A 432 -20.63 24.21 15.91
N SER A 433 -20.04 23.15 15.35
CA SER A 433 -20.07 21.83 16.02
C SER A 433 -19.13 21.80 17.22
N HIS A 434 -17.89 22.27 17.04
CA HIS A 434 -16.82 22.17 18.03
C HIS A 434 -16.57 23.43 18.85
N ARG A 435 -17.12 24.58 18.42
CA ARG A 435 -16.88 25.88 19.07
C ARG A 435 -15.38 26.15 19.24
N ALA A 436 -14.60 25.80 18.22
CA ALA A 436 -13.14 25.87 18.24
C ALA A 436 -12.62 27.31 18.07
N TYR A 437 -13.46 28.21 17.58
CA TYR A 437 -13.19 29.65 17.53
C TYR A 437 -14.50 30.44 17.57
N SER A 438 -14.40 31.77 17.61
CA SER A 438 -15.52 32.70 17.50
C SER A 438 -15.38 33.56 16.24
N ALA A 439 -16.49 33.96 15.65
CA ALA A 439 -16.50 34.71 14.39
C ALA A 439 -17.40 35.96 14.47
N LYS A 440 -17.01 37.03 13.78
CA LYS A 440 -17.85 38.23 13.60
C LYS A 440 -18.99 37.96 12.60
N ALA A 441 -20.02 38.80 12.63
CA ALA A 441 -21.22 38.64 11.83
C ALA A 441 -20.98 38.44 10.31
N PRO A 442 -20.07 39.19 9.64
CA PRO A 442 -19.82 38.98 8.21
C PRO A 442 -19.31 37.57 7.89
N LEU A 443 -18.39 37.06 8.70
CA LEU A 443 -17.84 35.71 8.52
C LEU A 443 -18.90 34.64 8.82
N ARG A 444 -19.70 34.82 9.87
CA ARG A 444 -20.81 33.91 10.21
C ARG A 444 -21.84 33.82 9.07
N ALA A 445 -22.22 34.98 8.51
CA ALA A 445 -23.16 35.05 7.38
C ALA A 445 -22.60 34.30 6.16
N ALA A 446 -21.35 34.58 5.79
CA ALA A 446 -20.69 33.91 4.66
C ALA A 446 -20.64 32.39 4.85
N LEU A 447 -20.18 31.91 6.00
CA LEU A 447 -20.06 30.48 6.29
C LEU A 447 -21.42 29.76 6.30
N LEU A 448 -22.49 30.38 6.82
CA LEU A 448 -23.84 29.80 6.78
C LEU A 448 -24.39 29.65 5.36
N ILE A 449 -24.18 30.68 4.52
CA ILE A 449 -24.71 30.73 3.17
C ILE A 449 -23.91 29.80 2.24
N PHE A 450 -22.58 29.80 2.31
CA PHE A 450 -21.76 28.87 1.55
C PHE A 450 -21.87 27.43 2.04
N GLY A 451 -22.00 27.20 3.35
CA GLY A 451 -22.27 25.87 3.90
C GLY A 451 -23.62 25.31 3.42
N ALA A 452 -24.65 26.15 3.30
CA ALA A 452 -25.92 25.75 2.68
C ALA A 452 -25.74 25.39 1.19
N GLY A 453 -24.81 26.05 0.49
CA GLY A 453 -24.46 25.78 -0.90
C GLY A 453 -23.75 24.45 -1.15
N ALA A 454 -23.31 23.74 -0.11
CA ALA A 454 -22.83 22.35 -0.19
C ALA A 454 -23.98 21.32 -0.14
N VAL A 455 -25.20 21.75 0.22
CA VAL A 455 -26.43 20.93 0.24
C VAL A 455 -26.29 19.67 1.10
N GLU A 456 -25.68 19.80 2.28
CA GLU A 456 -25.47 18.70 3.26
C GLU A 456 -26.41 18.79 4.48
N GLY A 457 -27.52 19.51 4.34
CA GLY A 457 -28.44 19.82 5.42
C GLY A 457 -28.19 21.20 6.04
N SER A 458 -29.16 21.66 6.82
CA SER A 458 -29.00 22.91 7.57
C SER A 458 -27.87 22.80 8.59
N CYS A 459 -27.23 23.92 8.93
CA CYS A 459 -26.17 23.97 9.95
C CYS A 459 -26.61 23.27 11.25
N ARG A 460 -27.82 23.57 11.72
CA ARG A 460 -28.41 22.94 12.91
C ARG A 460 -28.46 21.40 12.84
N TRP A 461 -28.90 20.85 11.70
CA TRP A 461 -29.02 19.41 11.49
C TRP A 461 -27.66 18.75 11.42
N TRP A 462 -26.75 19.33 10.63
CA TRP A 462 -25.38 18.84 10.44
C TRP A 462 -24.62 18.82 11.78
N CYS A 463 -24.63 19.94 12.52
CA CYS A 463 -23.94 20.04 13.80
C CYS A 463 -24.53 19.11 14.87
N ARG A 464 -25.84 18.87 14.86
CA ARG A 464 -26.48 17.90 15.77
C ARG A 464 -25.92 16.51 15.55
N ASP A 465 -25.88 16.06 14.30
CA ASP A 465 -25.46 14.69 13.97
C ASP A 465 -23.94 14.54 14.14
N HIS A 466 -23.16 15.57 13.81
CA HIS A 466 -21.71 15.59 14.05
C HIS A 466 -21.35 15.54 15.54
N ARG A 467 -22.04 16.29 16.39
CA ARG A 467 -21.85 16.20 17.84
C ARG A 467 -22.28 14.85 18.40
N ALA A 468 -23.32 14.22 17.85
CA ALA A 468 -23.72 12.88 18.22
C ALA A 468 -22.66 11.84 17.80
N HIS A 469 -22.08 11.98 16.61
CA HIS A 469 -20.98 11.16 16.13
C HIS A 469 -19.77 11.24 17.06
N HIS A 470 -19.27 12.43 17.43
CA HIS A 470 -18.16 12.53 18.39
C HIS A 470 -18.46 11.91 19.75
N ARG A 471 -19.70 12.06 20.24
CA ARG A 471 -20.09 11.55 21.56
C ARG A 471 -20.22 10.02 21.59
N TYR A 472 -20.62 9.43 20.48
CA TYR A 472 -21.01 8.02 20.39
C TYR A 472 -20.23 7.26 19.32
N ILE A 473 -19.08 7.78 18.93
CA ILE A 473 -18.25 7.23 17.86
C ILE A 473 -18.09 5.73 18.01
N ASP A 474 -18.16 5.01 16.90
CA ASP A 474 -17.98 3.57 16.85
C ASP A 474 -19.00 2.75 17.65
N THR A 475 -20.11 3.37 18.07
CA THR A 475 -21.24 2.66 18.69
C THR A 475 -22.47 2.64 17.79
N GLU A 476 -23.47 1.83 18.12
CA GLU A 476 -24.77 1.81 17.40
C GLU A 476 -25.52 3.15 17.46
N LYS A 477 -25.13 4.05 18.36
CA LYS A 477 -25.73 5.38 18.52
C LYS A 477 -25.09 6.42 17.60
N ASP A 478 -23.96 6.11 16.96
CA ASP A 478 -23.34 6.96 15.95
C ASP A 478 -24.17 6.94 14.65
N PRO A 479 -24.66 8.10 14.17
CA PRO A 479 -25.48 8.19 12.96
C PRO A 479 -24.82 7.62 11.71
N TYR A 480 -23.48 7.60 11.63
CA TYR A 480 -22.75 7.13 10.46
C TYR A 480 -21.54 6.27 10.82
N SER A 481 -21.68 5.44 11.85
CA SER A 481 -20.65 4.52 12.34
C SER A 481 -19.92 3.75 11.23
N ALA A 482 -18.59 3.81 11.26
CA ALA A 482 -17.70 3.07 10.37
C ALA A 482 -17.82 1.54 10.55
N HIS A 483 -18.26 1.05 11.71
CA HIS A 483 -18.47 -0.38 11.95
C HIS A 483 -19.54 -1.02 11.06
N TYR A 484 -20.45 -0.22 10.49
CA TYR A 484 -21.42 -0.71 9.53
C TYR A 484 -20.88 -0.83 8.09
N GLY A 485 -19.59 -0.54 7.90
CA GLY A 485 -18.87 -0.70 6.65
C GLY A 485 -18.66 0.61 5.89
N PHE A 486 -17.62 0.63 5.06
CA PHE A 486 -17.18 1.79 4.30
C PHE A 486 -18.31 2.50 3.52
N TRP A 487 -19.12 1.74 2.77
CA TRP A 487 -20.20 2.34 1.97
C TRP A 487 -21.36 2.87 2.81
N TRP A 488 -21.57 2.29 4.00
CA TRP A 488 -22.56 2.81 4.95
C TRP A 488 -22.12 4.18 5.45
N SER A 489 -20.90 4.29 5.99
CA SER A 489 -20.41 5.56 6.56
C SER A 489 -20.15 6.63 5.49
N HIS A 490 -19.83 6.24 4.25
CA HIS A 490 -19.66 7.17 3.14
C HIS A 490 -20.98 7.89 2.78
N PHE A 491 -22.01 7.16 2.33
CA PHE A 491 -23.32 7.77 2.01
C PHE A 491 -24.54 6.86 2.29
N GLY A 492 -24.34 5.59 2.62
CA GLY A 492 -25.44 4.65 2.86
C GLY A 492 -26.34 5.07 4.02
N TRP A 493 -25.77 5.68 5.06
CA TRP A 493 -26.50 6.23 6.20
C TRP A 493 -27.50 7.33 5.83
N LEU A 494 -27.25 8.07 4.72
CA LEU A 494 -28.15 9.09 4.18
C LEU A 494 -29.25 8.48 3.31
N MET A 495 -28.90 7.45 2.53
CA MET A 495 -29.84 6.77 1.62
C MET A 495 -30.90 5.94 2.35
N MET A 496 -30.64 5.57 3.60
CA MET A 496 -31.54 4.74 4.40
C MET A 496 -32.22 5.59 5.48
N LYS A 497 -33.51 5.36 5.71
CA LYS A 497 -34.24 5.92 6.85
C LYS A 497 -33.64 5.37 8.14
N GLN A 498 -33.16 6.26 8.99
CA GLN A 498 -32.68 5.89 10.31
C GLN A 498 -33.79 5.96 11.35
N ASP A 499 -33.69 5.13 12.38
CA ASP A 499 -34.59 5.18 13.53
C ASP A 499 -34.11 6.27 14.51
N PRO A 500 -34.85 7.39 14.67
CA PRO A 500 -34.44 8.49 15.54
C PRO A 500 -34.33 8.11 17.02
N LYS A 501 -34.92 6.98 17.44
CA LYS A 501 -34.80 6.47 18.82
C LYS A 501 -33.46 5.78 19.07
N LYS A 502 -32.80 5.29 18.02
CA LYS A 502 -31.51 4.60 18.11
C LYS A 502 -30.32 5.55 18.00
N ILE A 503 -30.45 6.65 17.27
CA ILE A 503 -29.40 7.66 17.14
C ILE A 503 -29.20 8.38 18.48
N GLY A 504 -27.93 8.53 18.87
CA GLY A 504 -27.53 9.25 20.07
C GLY A 504 -27.89 10.74 20.02
N ARG A 505 -28.04 11.37 21.19
CA ARG A 505 -28.36 12.80 21.32
C ARG A 505 -27.18 13.58 21.89
N ALA A 506 -26.91 14.74 21.32
CA ALA A 506 -25.98 15.74 21.85
C ALA A 506 -26.73 17.02 22.22
N ASN A 507 -26.16 17.82 23.13
CA ASN A 507 -26.71 19.14 23.44
C ASN A 507 -26.59 20.05 22.20
N ILE A 508 -27.68 20.73 21.85
CA ILE A 508 -27.77 21.67 20.71
C ILE A 508 -28.48 22.97 21.10
N ASP A 509 -28.55 23.29 22.40
CA ASP A 509 -29.30 24.44 22.92
C ASP A 509 -28.72 25.76 22.41
N ASP A 510 -27.39 25.82 22.29
CA ASP A 510 -26.68 26.95 21.67
C ASP A 510 -27.07 27.15 20.19
N LEU A 511 -27.22 26.05 19.44
CA LEU A 511 -27.62 26.12 18.03
C LEU A 511 -29.06 26.62 17.88
N ASN A 512 -29.93 26.25 18.82
CA ASN A 512 -31.32 26.71 18.86
C ASN A 512 -31.44 28.18 19.30
N ALA A 513 -30.52 28.63 20.18
CA ALA A 513 -30.49 30.00 20.67
C ALA A 513 -29.89 30.99 19.65
N ASP A 514 -29.08 30.51 18.69
CA ASP A 514 -28.47 31.36 17.66
C ASP A 514 -29.49 31.74 16.56
N PRO A 515 -29.89 33.04 16.46
CA PRO A 515 -30.90 33.47 15.48
C PRO A 515 -30.42 33.30 14.03
N TRP A 516 -29.12 33.35 13.77
CA TRP A 516 -28.58 33.18 12.41
C TRP A 516 -28.68 31.73 11.95
N ILE A 517 -28.36 30.78 12.83
CA ILE A 517 -28.51 29.34 12.55
C ILE A 517 -29.99 29.00 12.37
N MET A 518 -30.86 29.54 13.22
CA MET A 518 -32.29 29.30 13.11
C MET A 518 -32.91 29.94 11.87
N TRP A 519 -32.44 31.12 11.45
CA TRP A 519 -32.82 31.73 10.17
C TRP A 519 -32.42 30.83 8.99
N GLN A 520 -31.18 30.34 8.99
CA GLN A 520 -30.68 29.45 7.95
C GLN A 520 -31.44 28.13 7.93
N HIS A 521 -31.75 27.54 9.10
CA HIS A 521 -32.51 26.30 9.22
C HIS A 521 -33.93 26.44 8.68
N LYS A 522 -34.64 27.53 9.03
CA LYS A 522 -36.00 27.82 8.55
C LYS A 522 -36.07 28.08 7.05
N ASN A 523 -35.01 28.67 6.47
CA ASN A 523 -34.95 29.02 5.05
C ASN A 523 -34.06 28.08 4.24
N TYR A 524 -33.66 26.93 4.81
CA TYR A 524 -32.57 26.10 4.29
C TYR A 524 -32.76 25.73 2.82
N LEU A 525 -33.94 25.23 2.44
CA LEU A 525 -34.20 24.82 1.06
C LEU A 525 -34.01 25.98 0.06
N LYS A 526 -34.49 27.18 0.39
CA LYS A 526 -34.33 28.37 -0.48
C LYS A 526 -32.86 28.74 -0.64
N ILE A 527 -32.12 28.78 0.47
CA ILE A 527 -30.70 29.15 0.48
C ILE A 527 -29.88 28.08 -0.24
N ALA A 528 -30.11 26.80 0.05
CA ALA A 528 -29.39 25.68 -0.54
C ALA A 528 -29.65 25.56 -2.05
N THR A 529 -30.89 25.74 -2.52
CA THR A 529 -31.17 25.76 -3.96
C THR A 529 -30.50 26.96 -4.64
N PHE A 530 -30.58 28.15 -4.03
CA PHE A 530 -29.98 29.33 -4.60
C PHE A 530 -28.45 29.24 -4.63
N MET A 531 -27.80 29.01 -3.49
CA MET A 531 -26.34 28.93 -3.40
C MET A 531 -25.76 27.65 -4.00
N GLY A 532 -26.50 26.56 -3.99
CA GLY A 532 -26.07 25.28 -4.55
C GLY A 532 -26.06 25.28 -6.08
N PHE A 533 -27.03 25.93 -6.73
CA PHE A 533 -27.20 25.82 -8.18
C PHE A 533 -27.33 27.17 -8.88
N ILE A 534 -28.21 28.04 -8.39
CA ILE A 534 -28.57 29.28 -9.10
C ILE A 534 -27.40 30.26 -9.09
N PHE A 535 -26.86 30.61 -7.92
CA PHE A 535 -25.76 31.56 -7.77
C PHE A 535 -24.53 31.22 -8.63
N PRO A 536 -23.94 30.00 -8.57
CA PRO A 536 -22.79 29.69 -9.41
C PRO A 536 -23.10 29.75 -10.91
N THR A 537 -24.34 29.42 -11.30
CA THR A 537 -24.82 29.54 -12.68
C THR A 537 -24.92 31.00 -13.11
N LEU A 538 -25.50 31.86 -12.27
CA LEU A 538 -25.64 33.29 -12.55
C LEU A 538 -24.26 33.96 -12.70
N VAL A 539 -23.28 33.59 -11.87
CA VAL A 539 -21.93 34.16 -11.96
C VAL A 539 -21.27 33.83 -13.31
N ALA A 540 -21.36 32.58 -13.76
CA ALA A 540 -20.80 32.19 -15.06
C ALA A 540 -21.59 32.78 -16.24
N GLY A 541 -22.92 32.76 -16.15
CA GLY A 541 -23.83 33.27 -17.16
C GLY A 541 -23.69 34.78 -17.39
N PHE A 542 -23.77 35.58 -16.33
CA PHE A 542 -23.61 37.03 -16.42
C PHE A 542 -22.14 37.46 -16.56
N GLY A 543 -21.20 36.71 -15.99
CA GLY A 543 -19.78 37.06 -16.01
C GLY A 543 -19.10 36.84 -17.36
N TRP A 544 -19.38 35.72 -18.03
CA TRP A 544 -18.75 35.40 -19.32
C TRP A 544 -19.66 34.61 -20.29
N GLY A 545 -20.97 34.63 -20.10
CA GLY A 545 -21.95 34.06 -21.02
C GLY A 545 -22.13 32.54 -20.95
N ASP A 546 -21.48 31.86 -20.00
CA ASP A 546 -21.47 30.38 -19.94
C ASP A 546 -22.51 29.84 -18.94
N TRP A 547 -23.79 29.98 -19.29
CA TRP A 547 -24.91 29.51 -18.47
C TRP A 547 -24.89 27.99 -18.26
N ALA A 548 -24.67 27.23 -19.34
CA ALA A 548 -24.64 25.78 -19.29
C ALA A 548 -23.45 25.28 -18.47
N GLY A 549 -22.25 25.84 -18.69
CA GLY A 549 -21.08 25.49 -17.90
C GLY A 549 -21.24 25.86 -16.42
N GLY A 550 -21.81 27.03 -16.12
CA GLY A 550 -22.14 27.44 -14.76
C GLY A 550 -23.05 26.47 -14.03
N TYR A 551 -24.09 25.96 -14.71
CA TYR A 551 -25.00 24.97 -14.13
C TYR A 551 -24.33 23.61 -13.95
N PHE A 552 -23.82 23.00 -15.02
CA PHE A 552 -23.33 21.63 -14.98
C PHE A 552 -22.03 21.47 -14.20
N TYR A 553 -21.07 22.40 -14.34
CA TYR A 553 -19.79 22.33 -13.65
C TYR A 553 -19.84 23.03 -12.28
N SER A 554 -20.13 24.32 -12.24
CA SER A 554 -20.06 25.12 -11.01
C SER A 554 -21.23 24.84 -10.04
N GLY A 555 -22.40 24.45 -10.57
CA GLY A 555 -23.54 23.97 -9.81
C GLY A 555 -23.41 22.48 -9.46
N VAL A 556 -23.65 21.60 -10.43
CA VAL A 556 -23.88 20.16 -10.20
C VAL A 556 -22.58 19.38 -9.93
N LEU A 557 -21.58 19.43 -10.80
CA LEU A 557 -20.35 18.65 -10.61
C LEU A 557 -19.64 19.05 -9.31
N ARG A 558 -19.51 20.35 -9.06
CA ARG A 558 -18.93 20.88 -7.82
C ARG A 558 -19.68 20.43 -6.58
N LEU A 559 -21.01 20.37 -6.63
CA LEU A 559 -21.84 19.83 -5.54
C LEU A 559 -21.48 18.37 -5.26
N VAL A 560 -21.44 17.54 -6.30
CA VAL A 560 -21.08 16.12 -6.17
C VAL A 560 -19.67 15.98 -5.58
N THR A 561 -18.70 16.77 -6.05
CA THR A 561 -17.32 16.72 -5.56
C THR A 561 -17.23 17.14 -4.08
N VAL A 562 -17.90 18.22 -3.66
CA VAL A 562 -17.84 18.66 -2.25
C VAL A 562 -18.52 17.66 -1.32
N GLN A 563 -19.65 17.08 -1.72
CA GLN A 563 -20.33 16.04 -0.94
C GLN A 563 -19.44 14.81 -0.75
N HIS A 564 -18.85 14.29 -1.84
CA HIS A 564 -17.95 13.14 -1.73
C HIS A 564 -16.68 13.45 -0.93
N SER A 565 -16.17 14.68 -1.01
CA SER A 565 -15.09 15.16 -0.14
C SER A 565 -15.49 15.06 1.33
N THR A 566 -16.63 15.62 1.74
CA THR A 566 -17.13 15.51 3.12
C THR A 566 -17.35 14.04 3.52
N PHE A 567 -17.98 13.24 2.66
CA PHE A 567 -18.27 11.84 2.93
C PHE A 567 -17.02 10.97 3.11
N MET A 568 -15.88 11.36 2.52
CA MET A 568 -14.60 10.69 2.76
C MET A 568 -14.09 10.88 4.19
N VAL A 569 -14.51 11.93 4.90
CA VAL A 569 -14.16 12.09 6.31
C VAL A 569 -14.80 10.97 7.14
N ASN A 570 -16.09 10.70 6.93
CA ASN A 570 -16.82 9.64 7.64
C ASN A 570 -16.41 8.22 7.22
N SER A 571 -15.86 8.05 6.01
CA SER A 571 -15.41 6.75 5.51
C SER A 571 -13.90 6.67 5.46
N LEU A 572 -13.26 7.22 4.45
CA LEU A 572 -11.82 7.08 4.21
C LEU A 572 -10.97 7.46 5.43
N ALA A 573 -11.35 8.47 6.22
CA ALA A 573 -10.61 8.86 7.43
C ALA A 573 -10.75 7.90 8.62
N HIS A 574 -11.61 6.89 8.55
CA HIS A 574 -11.68 5.79 9.54
C HIS A 574 -10.99 4.51 9.05
N TYR A 575 -10.60 4.45 7.77
CA TYR A 575 -10.00 3.25 7.16
C TYR A 575 -8.54 3.46 6.75
N LEU A 576 -8.18 4.66 6.29
CA LEU A 576 -6.86 5.00 5.75
C LEU A 576 -6.12 5.94 6.70
N GLY A 577 -4.94 5.54 7.15
CA GLY A 577 -4.03 6.37 7.94
C GLY A 577 -3.56 5.72 9.24
N ASP A 578 -2.87 6.52 10.04
CA ASP A 578 -2.26 6.11 11.30
C ASP A 578 -3.06 6.62 12.52
N THR A 579 -2.77 6.09 13.70
CA THR A 579 -3.36 6.48 14.99
C THR A 579 -2.28 7.10 15.89
N PRO A 580 -1.75 8.29 15.56
CA PRO A 580 -0.62 8.88 16.28
C PRO A 580 -0.97 9.38 17.70
N TYR A 581 -2.24 9.59 18.03
CA TYR A 581 -2.65 10.14 19.33
C TYR A 581 -3.47 9.17 20.17
N ASP A 582 -4.36 8.39 19.55
CA ASP A 582 -5.19 7.38 20.21
C ASP A 582 -5.56 6.26 19.24
N ASP A 583 -5.68 5.02 19.69
CA ASP A 583 -6.11 3.87 18.88
C ASP A 583 -7.30 3.10 19.49
N ASN A 584 -8.03 3.72 20.43
CA ASN A 584 -9.25 3.14 21.00
C ASN A 584 -10.43 3.20 20.03
N HIS A 585 -10.39 4.10 19.06
CA HIS A 585 -11.43 4.31 18.05
C HIS A 585 -10.85 4.22 16.62
N THR A 586 -11.74 4.13 15.64
CA THR A 586 -11.39 3.99 14.22
C THR A 586 -10.79 5.21 13.49
N PRO A 587 -10.93 6.49 13.92
CA PRO A 587 -10.37 7.65 13.22
C PRO A 587 -8.86 7.58 13.01
N LYS A 588 -8.42 8.01 11.82
CA LYS A 588 -7.03 7.92 11.35
C LYS A 588 -6.54 9.23 10.76
N ASP A 589 -5.25 9.48 10.93
CA ASP A 589 -4.54 10.58 10.28
C ASP A 589 -3.97 10.13 8.94
N SER A 590 -4.36 10.80 7.86
CA SER A 590 -3.88 10.52 6.51
C SER A 590 -3.72 11.81 5.69
N PHE A 591 -2.51 12.02 5.16
CA PHE A 591 -2.23 13.15 4.26
C PHE A 591 -3.08 13.08 2.98
N VAL A 592 -3.27 11.89 2.41
CA VAL A 592 -4.10 11.69 1.20
C VAL A 592 -5.54 12.09 1.50
N THR A 593 -6.08 11.62 2.61
CA THR A 593 -7.43 12.00 3.04
C THR A 593 -7.49 13.51 3.26
N ALA A 594 -6.51 14.11 3.93
CA ALA A 594 -6.47 15.55 4.18
C ALA A 594 -6.45 16.39 2.89
N VAL A 595 -5.74 15.96 1.84
CA VAL A 595 -5.78 16.63 0.53
C VAL A 595 -7.17 16.57 -0.08
N LEU A 596 -7.83 15.41 -0.02
CA LEU A 596 -9.17 15.21 -0.57
C LEU A 596 -10.26 15.91 0.25
N THR A 597 -10.01 16.21 1.52
CA THR A 597 -11.01 16.71 2.48
C THR A 597 -10.67 18.09 3.07
N PHE A 598 -9.84 18.90 2.40
CA PHE A 598 -9.46 20.24 2.87
C PHE A 598 -8.83 20.29 4.29
N GLY A 599 -8.05 19.27 4.64
CA GLY A 599 -7.38 19.16 5.93
C GLY A 599 -8.09 18.28 6.95
N GLU A 600 -9.33 17.88 6.68
CA GLU A 600 -10.14 17.12 7.63
C GLU A 600 -9.68 15.67 7.82
N GLY A 601 -8.73 15.20 7.00
CA GLY A 601 -8.18 13.84 7.04
C GLY A 601 -7.14 13.59 8.13
N TYR A 602 -6.76 14.59 8.93
CA TYR A 602 -6.08 14.39 10.21
C TYR A 602 -7.12 14.09 11.29
N HIS A 603 -7.82 12.98 11.11
CA HIS A 603 -9.05 12.68 11.81
C HIS A 603 -8.81 12.05 13.18
N ASN A 604 -7.67 11.38 13.37
CA ASN A 604 -7.26 10.88 14.69
C ASN A 604 -6.97 12.05 15.63
N PHE A 605 -6.22 13.06 15.17
CA PHE A 605 -6.01 14.29 15.94
C PHE A 605 -7.34 14.96 16.28
N HIS A 606 -8.22 15.09 15.27
CA HIS A 606 -9.49 15.75 15.44
C HIS A 606 -10.39 15.06 16.47
N HIS A 607 -10.45 13.74 16.48
CA HIS A 607 -11.27 13.00 17.43
C HIS A 607 -10.72 13.03 18.86
N GLU A 608 -9.39 13.05 19.00
CA GLU A 608 -8.73 13.15 20.31
C GLU A 608 -8.82 14.58 20.88
N PHE A 609 -8.66 15.60 20.02
CA PHE A 609 -8.63 17.01 20.41
C PHE A 609 -9.73 17.84 19.71
N PRO A 610 -11.02 17.51 19.90
CA PRO A 610 -12.11 18.00 19.04
C PRO A 610 -12.38 19.50 19.15
N SER A 611 -11.90 20.17 20.20
CA SER A 611 -12.06 21.62 20.34
C SER A 611 -10.89 22.45 19.83
N ASP A 612 -9.83 21.80 19.31
CA ASP A 612 -8.75 22.51 18.61
C ASP A 612 -9.28 23.04 17.27
N TYR A 613 -8.95 24.29 16.92
CA TYR A 613 -9.35 24.85 15.63
C TYR A 613 -8.56 24.25 14.46
N ARG A 614 -7.49 23.50 14.74
CA ARG A 614 -6.66 22.80 13.77
C ARG A 614 -7.09 21.33 13.74
N ASN A 615 -7.29 20.76 12.56
CA ASN A 615 -7.28 19.30 12.45
C ASN A 615 -5.85 18.82 12.27
N ALA A 616 -5.03 19.61 11.58
CA ALA A 616 -3.62 19.32 11.42
C ALA A 616 -2.77 20.08 12.45
N TYR A 617 -2.34 19.37 13.49
CA TYR A 617 -1.53 19.89 14.61
C TYR A 617 -0.32 20.73 14.14
N LYS A 618 0.50 20.18 13.24
CA LYS A 618 1.75 20.80 12.81
C LYS A 618 1.50 21.87 11.74
N ILE A 619 2.31 22.93 11.77
CA ILE A 619 2.09 24.09 10.88
C ILE A 619 2.16 23.75 9.38
N TYR A 620 3.07 22.84 9.01
CA TYR A 620 3.33 22.42 7.64
C TYR A 620 2.35 21.36 7.11
N GLN A 621 1.58 20.72 8.00
CA GLN A 621 0.58 19.74 7.58
C GLN A 621 -0.58 20.45 6.88
N TYR A 622 -0.99 19.88 5.74
CA TYR A 622 -1.99 20.46 4.84
C TYR A 622 -3.35 20.58 5.52
N ASP A 623 -3.73 21.79 5.89
CA ASP A 623 -5.04 22.12 6.44
C ASP A 623 -5.37 23.56 6.02
N PRO A 624 -5.92 23.74 4.81
CA PRO A 624 -6.26 25.05 4.30
C PRO A 624 -7.29 25.77 5.16
N THR A 625 -8.15 25.03 5.87
CA THR A 625 -9.13 25.58 6.82
C THR A 625 -8.45 26.21 8.02
N LYS A 626 -7.43 25.55 8.61
CA LYS A 626 -6.58 26.12 9.67
C LYS A 626 -5.93 27.42 9.20
N TRP A 627 -5.34 27.42 8.01
CA TRP A 627 -4.67 28.60 7.48
C TRP A 627 -5.66 29.75 7.23
N LEU A 628 -6.84 29.46 6.69
CA LEU A 628 -7.90 30.45 6.50
C LEU A 628 -8.35 31.06 7.84
N ILE A 629 -8.68 30.24 8.84
CA ILE A 629 -9.12 30.72 10.17
C ILE A 629 -8.02 31.57 10.82
N ASN A 630 -6.75 31.14 10.70
CA ASN A 630 -5.61 31.89 11.23
C ASN A 630 -5.47 33.27 10.54
N ILE A 631 -5.52 33.32 9.21
CA ILE A 631 -5.49 34.59 8.45
C ILE A 631 -6.65 35.51 8.85
N LEU A 632 -7.86 34.96 8.98
CA LEU A 632 -9.04 35.71 9.39
C LEU A 632 -8.93 36.23 10.83
N SER A 633 -8.07 35.65 11.66
CA SER A 633 -7.81 36.13 13.02
C SER A 633 -6.98 37.40 13.05
N TYR A 634 -6.00 37.55 12.15
CA TYR A 634 -5.19 38.77 12.03
C TYR A 634 -6.00 39.99 11.60
N VAL A 635 -7.04 39.78 10.77
CA VAL A 635 -7.98 40.86 10.38
C VAL A 635 -9.16 41.00 11.35
N GLY A 636 -9.18 40.22 12.43
CA GLY A 636 -10.18 40.30 13.49
C GLY A 636 -11.58 39.82 13.09
N LEU A 637 -11.72 39.01 12.03
CA LEU A 637 -12.99 38.36 11.64
C LEU A 637 -13.20 37.03 12.39
N ALA A 638 -12.12 36.33 12.71
CA ALA A 638 -12.07 35.21 13.65
C ALA A 638 -11.35 35.64 14.94
N TYR A 639 -11.73 35.09 16.10
CA TYR A 639 -11.11 35.38 17.39
C TYR A 639 -11.36 34.23 18.37
N ASN A 640 -10.70 34.23 19.52
CA ASN A 640 -10.77 33.15 20.52
C ASN A 640 -10.48 31.76 19.92
N LEU A 641 -9.46 31.66 19.08
CA LEU A 641 -9.02 30.39 18.49
C LEU A 641 -8.52 29.49 19.63
N LYS A 642 -9.08 28.30 19.74
CA LYS A 642 -8.74 27.32 20.78
C LYS A 642 -7.70 26.34 20.26
N THR A 643 -6.68 26.11 21.06
CA THR A 643 -5.66 25.09 20.83
C THR A 643 -5.44 24.29 22.09
N PHE A 644 -5.20 22.99 21.95
CA PHE A 644 -4.69 22.19 23.07
C PHE A 644 -3.21 22.50 23.32
N SER A 645 -2.77 22.33 24.57
CA SER A 645 -1.37 22.54 24.90
C SER A 645 -0.49 21.49 24.22
N ASP A 646 0.68 21.91 23.74
CA ASP A 646 1.63 21.00 23.09
C ASP A 646 2.01 19.83 23.99
N ASN A 647 2.09 20.05 25.30
CA ASN A 647 2.40 19.01 26.28
C ASN A 647 1.35 17.89 26.30
N GLU A 648 0.05 18.22 26.29
CA GLU A 648 -1.00 17.20 26.27
C GLU A 648 -1.01 16.42 24.95
N ILE A 649 -0.78 17.11 23.83
CA ILE A 649 -0.67 16.45 22.51
C ILE A 649 0.53 15.49 22.48
N GLN A 650 1.69 15.93 23.01
CA GLN A 650 2.89 15.10 23.08
C GLN A 650 2.73 13.89 24.00
N LYS A 651 1.97 14.00 25.09
CA LYS A 651 1.65 12.85 25.96
C LYS A 651 0.91 11.76 25.19
N GLY A 652 -0.13 12.09 24.42
CA GLY A 652 -0.86 11.11 23.60
C GLY A 652 0.07 10.42 22.59
N MET A 653 0.92 11.19 21.90
CA MET A 653 1.92 10.62 20.99
C MET A 653 2.91 9.69 21.70
N LEU A 654 3.38 10.07 22.89
CA LEU A 654 4.31 9.27 23.68
C LEU A 654 3.65 7.96 24.13
N GLN A 655 2.41 8.01 24.61
CA GLN A 655 1.64 6.82 24.99
C GLN A 655 1.49 5.84 23.81
N MET A 656 1.18 6.35 22.62
CA MET A 656 1.14 5.53 21.40
C MET A 656 2.51 4.95 21.04
N HIS A 657 3.60 5.72 21.19
CA HIS A 657 4.94 5.21 20.99
C HIS A 657 5.33 4.12 22.01
N GLU A 658 5.01 4.31 23.29
CA GLU A 658 5.25 3.30 24.34
C GLU A 658 4.50 2.01 24.03
N LYS A 659 3.23 2.12 23.61
CA LYS A 659 2.43 0.97 23.17
C LYS A 659 3.07 0.24 21.98
N HIS A 660 3.51 0.98 20.96
CA HIS A 660 4.21 0.38 19.81
C HIS A 660 5.56 -0.24 20.19
N ILE A 661 6.32 0.38 21.10
CA ILE A 661 7.58 -0.17 21.62
C ILE A 661 7.30 -1.46 22.39
N ALA A 662 6.27 -1.50 23.24
CA ALA A 662 5.89 -2.70 23.98
C ALA A 662 5.51 -3.85 23.02
N GLN A 663 4.69 -3.59 22.01
CA GLN A 663 4.33 -4.57 20.98
C GLN A 663 5.57 -5.07 20.21
N LYS A 664 6.47 -4.17 19.81
CA LYS A 664 7.74 -4.55 19.17
C LYS A 664 8.61 -5.39 20.10
N ARG A 665 8.64 -5.05 21.39
CA ARG A 665 9.40 -5.79 22.40
C ARG A 665 8.91 -7.22 22.53
N GLU A 666 7.61 -7.47 22.43
CA GLU A 666 7.03 -8.82 22.42
C GLU A 666 7.42 -9.65 21.19
N SER A 667 7.67 -9.00 20.05
CA SER A 667 8.11 -9.69 18.82
C SER A 667 9.60 -10.07 18.83
N ILE A 668 10.38 -9.59 19.79
CA ILE A 668 11.82 -9.82 19.88
C ILE A 668 12.11 -10.81 21.00
N TYR A 669 12.86 -11.87 20.72
CA TYR A 669 13.35 -12.78 21.75
C TYR A 669 14.53 -12.13 22.50
N TRP A 670 14.29 -11.75 23.75
CA TRP A 670 15.30 -11.12 24.62
C TRP A 670 16.06 -12.10 25.52
N GLY A 671 15.86 -13.42 25.35
CA GLY A 671 16.38 -14.44 26.25
C GLY A 671 15.46 -14.72 27.44
N ILE A 672 15.95 -15.55 28.38
CA ILE A 672 15.25 -15.83 29.63
C ILE A 672 15.38 -14.60 30.54
N LYS A 673 14.29 -14.16 31.16
CA LYS A 673 14.35 -13.03 32.10
C LYS A 673 15.16 -13.44 33.32
N LYS A 674 15.87 -12.47 33.92
CA LYS A 674 16.68 -12.72 35.12
C LYS A 674 15.83 -13.33 36.25
N GLU A 675 14.57 -12.93 36.37
CA GLU A 675 13.62 -13.48 37.36
C GLU A 675 13.26 -14.95 37.15
N ASP A 676 13.36 -15.45 35.91
CA ASP A 676 12.98 -16.82 35.53
C ASP A 676 14.20 -17.78 35.53
N LEU A 677 15.41 -17.26 35.70
CA LEU A 677 16.64 -18.06 35.76
C LEU A 677 16.76 -18.77 37.12
N PRO A 678 17.16 -20.06 37.15
CA PRO A 678 17.39 -20.76 38.41
C PRO A 678 18.54 -20.10 39.18
N SER A 679 18.49 -20.13 40.50
CA SER A 679 19.60 -19.71 41.35
C SER A 679 20.66 -20.81 41.44
N MET A 680 21.93 -20.43 41.45
CA MET A 680 23.09 -21.31 41.60
C MET A 680 24.05 -20.73 42.63
N THR A 681 24.56 -21.57 43.52
CA THR A 681 25.60 -21.17 44.49
C THR A 681 26.99 -21.13 43.82
N MET A 682 27.93 -20.39 44.41
CA MET A 682 29.30 -20.35 43.90
C MET A 682 29.98 -21.75 43.95
N GLU A 683 29.64 -22.58 44.94
CA GLU A 683 30.16 -23.94 45.05
C GLU A 683 29.66 -24.83 43.90
N GLU A 684 28.40 -24.71 43.51
CA GLU A 684 27.84 -25.42 42.34
C GLU A 684 28.48 -24.95 41.04
N PHE A 685 28.67 -23.63 40.88
CA PHE A 685 29.38 -23.05 39.73
C PHE A 685 30.79 -23.63 39.62
N ASP A 686 31.57 -23.63 40.71
CA ASP A 686 32.93 -24.16 40.73
C ASP A 686 32.97 -25.66 40.43
N GLN A 687 32.00 -26.44 40.92
CA GLN A 687 31.89 -27.87 40.62
C GLN A 687 31.59 -28.12 39.13
N LEU A 688 30.70 -27.34 38.52
CA LEU A 688 30.38 -27.47 37.09
C LEU A 688 31.61 -27.17 36.22
N VAL A 689 32.38 -26.14 36.56
CA VAL A 689 33.58 -25.77 35.81
C VAL A 689 34.71 -26.79 36.01
N THR A 690 35.01 -27.17 37.25
CA THR A 690 36.19 -27.99 37.57
C THR A 690 35.97 -29.49 37.35
N LYS A 691 34.80 -30.03 37.74
CA LYS A 691 34.53 -31.48 37.66
C LYS A 691 33.86 -31.89 36.35
N GLN A 692 33.01 -31.03 35.80
CA GLN A 692 32.27 -31.33 34.56
C GLN A 692 32.85 -30.62 33.33
N ASN A 693 33.94 -29.86 33.49
CA ASN A 693 34.66 -29.16 32.41
C ASN A 693 33.78 -28.20 31.59
N ARG A 694 32.68 -27.70 32.18
CA ARG A 694 31.77 -26.74 31.59
C ARG A 694 32.48 -25.40 31.35
N LYS A 695 32.19 -24.72 30.23
CA LYS A 695 32.76 -23.40 29.91
C LYS A 695 31.85 -22.27 30.39
N LEU A 696 31.88 -22.00 31.69
CA LEU A 696 31.02 -21.00 32.33
C LEU A 696 31.76 -19.71 32.68
N ILE A 697 31.07 -18.57 32.60
CA ILE A 697 31.55 -17.24 33.01
C ILE A 697 30.44 -16.55 33.81
N ILE A 698 30.79 -15.74 34.81
CA ILE A 698 29.83 -14.89 35.53
C ILE A 698 29.92 -13.45 35.01
N ILE A 699 28.78 -12.85 34.64
CA ILE A 699 28.67 -11.43 34.28
C ILE A 699 27.38 -10.85 34.89
N ASN A 700 27.49 -9.81 35.73
CA ASN A 700 26.38 -9.16 36.44
C ASN A 700 25.48 -10.17 37.21
N ASP A 701 26.11 -11.07 37.94
CA ASP A 701 25.51 -12.20 38.68
C ASP A 701 24.82 -13.25 37.80
N ASN A 702 24.86 -13.15 36.47
CA ASN A 702 24.34 -14.18 35.58
C ASN A 702 25.46 -15.19 35.28
N VAL A 703 25.16 -16.48 35.42
CA VAL A 703 26.03 -17.57 34.99
C VAL A 703 25.75 -17.84 33.52
N LEU A 704 26.76 -17.69 32.68
CA LEU A 704 26.68 -17.84 31.23
C LEU A 704 27.42 -19.08 30.76
N ASP A 705 26.77 -19.88 29.92
CA ASP A 705 27.39 -20.96 29.18
C ASP A 705 27.91 -20.47 27.82
N VAL A 706 29.23 -20.33 27.70
CA VAL A 706 29.84 -19.73 26.52
C VAL A 706 30.42 -20.76 25.55
N GLU A 707 30.32 -22.07 25.85
CA GLU A 707 31.01 -23.14 25.11
C GLU A 707 30.77 -23.06 23.59
N THR A 708 29.53 -22.83 23.18
CA THR A 708 29.13 -22.74 21.76
C THR A 708 29.53 -21.41 21.10
N PHE A 709 29.83 -20.36 21.88
CA PHE A 709 30.16 -19.02 21.39
C PHE A 709 31.65 -18.73 21.36
N MET A 710 32.46 -19.51 22.08
CA MET A 710 33.90 -19.24 22.26
C MET A 710 34.68 -19.03 20.96
N ASN A 711 34.38 -19.80 19.90
CA ASN A 711 35.05 -19.69 18.60
C ASN A 711 34.60 -18.47 17.78
N ASP A 712 33.42 -17.95 18.07
CA ASP A 712 32.81 -16.82 17.37
C ASP A 712 33.05 -15.48 18.10
N HIS A 713 33.67 -15.52 19.28
CA HIS A 713 34.00 -14.32 20.05
C HIS A 713 34.95 -13.41 19.23
N PRO A 714 34.54 -12.16 18.88
CA PRO A 714 35.31 -11.31 17.96
C PRO A 714 36.71 -10.92 18.46
N GLY A 715 36.93 -10.91 19.79
CA GLY A 715 38.25 -10.68 20.38
C GLY A 715 39.18 -11.89 20.27
N GLY A 716 38.67 -13.05 19.84
CA GLY A 716 39.38 -14.32 19.79
C GLY A 716 39.26 -15.16 21.06
N LEU A 717 39.64 -16.43 20.94
CA LEU A 717 39.56 -17.46 21.98
C LEU A 717 40.39 -17.16 23.24
N SER A 718 41.52 -16.48 23.09
CA SER A 718 42.43 -16.21 24.21
C SER A 718 41.76 -15.39 25.31
N TYR A 719 40.98 -14.38 24.95
CA TYR A 719 40.33 -13.48 25.92
C TYR A 719 39.15 -14.13 26.62
N ILE A 720 38.30 -14.87 25.89
CA ILE A 720 37.16 -15.56 26.52
C ILE A 720 37.64 -16.66 27.47
N ASN A 721 38.73 -17.36 27.14
CA ASN A 721 39.37 -18.35 28.02
C ASN A 721 39.86 -17.75 29.34
N MET A 722 40.27 -16.48 29.39
CA MET A 722 40.70 -15.83 30.64
C MET A 722 39.58 -15.69 31.67
N GLY A 723 38.33 -15.60 31.19
CA GLY A 723 37.13 -15.42 32.01
C GLY A 723 36.45 -16.72 32.46
N ILE A 724 36.84 -17.89 31.91
CA ILE A 724 36.24 -19.18 32.27
C ILE A 724 36.47 -19.47 33.76
N GLY A 725 35.40 -19.82 34.46
CA GLY A 725 35.40 -20.09 35.89
C GLY A 725 35.55 -18.86 36.77
N LYS A 726 35.33 -17.65 36.25
CA LYS A 726 35.49 -16.39 36.99
C LYS A 726 34.31 -15.45 36.79
N ASP A 727 34.21 -14.49 37.71
CA ASP A 727 33.46 -13.26 37.49
C ASP A 727 34.23 -12.32 36.56
N ALA A 728 33.75 -12.24 35.32
CA ALA A 728 34.30 -11.40 34.27
C ALA A 728 33.53 -10.07 34.11
N THR A 729 32.66 -9.71 35.07
CA THR A 729 31.85 -8.49 35.00
C THR A 729 32.68 -7.24 34.70
N LYS A 730 33.78 -7.05 35.43
CA LYS A 730 34.69 -5.91 35.23
C LYS A 730 35.34 -5.88 33.86
N MET A 731 35.73 -7.05 33.35
CA MET A 731 36.30 -7.17 32.00
C MET A 731 35.26 -6.80 30.93
N PHE A 732 33.98 -7.09 31.19
CA PHE A 732 32.88 -6.89 30.27
C PHE A 732 32.29 -5.46 30.26
N THR A 733 32.19 -4.80 31.42
CA THR A 733 31.44 -3.54 31.57
C THR A 733 32.23 -2.26 31.27
N GLY A 734 33.55 -2.36 31.08
CA GLY A 734 34.36 -1.22 30.63
C GLY A 734 35.60 -0.89 31.46
N GLU A 735 35.89 -1.61 32.55
CA GLU A 735 37.19 -1.45 33.25
C GLU A 735 38.36 -2.01 32.41
N VAL A 736 38.07 -2.88 31.44
CA VAL A 736 39.02 -3.38 30.43
C VAL A 736 38.49 -3.18 29.00
N TYR A 737 37.27 -3.63 28.71
CA TYR A 737 36.60 -3.41 27.41
C TYR A 737 35.11 -3.08 27.59
N GLY A 738 34.67 -1.93 27.06
CA GLY A 738 33.26 -1.52 27.12
C GLY A 738 32.43 -2.21 26.04
N HIS A 739 31.86 -3.38 26.33
CA HIS A 739 31.10 -4.15 25.36
C HIS A 739 29.86 -3.41 24.85
N SER A 740 29.58 -3.54 23.55
CA SER A 740 28.48 -2.87 22.87
C SER A 740 27.10 -3.33 23.37
N ASN A 741 26.05 -2.57 23.06
CA ASN A 741 24.67 -2.98 23.35
C ASN A 741 24.31 -4.34 22.70
N ALA A 742 24.86 -4.63 21.51
CA ALA A 742 24.65 -5.93 20.86
C ALA A 742 25.27 -7.07 21.67
N ALA A 743 26.50 -6.90 22.17
CA ALA A 743 27.15 -7.89 23.03
C ALA A 743 26.40 -8.08 24.36
N LYS A 744 25.88 -7.00 24.95
CA LYS A 744 25.02 -7.05 26.16
C LYS A 744 23.74 -7.83 25.92
N ASN A 745 23.08 -7.62 24.79
CA ASN A 745 21.84 -8.33 24.43
C ASN A 745 22.07 -9.84 24.23
N LEU A 746 23.25 -10.22 23.76
CA LEU A 746 23.59 -11.63 23.51
C LEU A 746 23.77 -12.43 24.82
N LEU A 747 24.12 -11.78 25.93
CA LEU A 747 24.30 -12.43 27.24
C LEU A 747 23.07 -13.23 27.68
N CYS A 748 21.87 -12.71 27.45
CA CYS A 748 20.64 -13.38 27.86
C CYS A 748 20.40 -14.71 27.14
N GLN A 749 21.05 -14.96 25.99
CA GLN A 749 20.96 -16.22 25.26
C GLN A 749 21.83 -17.32 25.87
N PHE A 750 22.92 -16.93 26.54
CA PHE A 750 23.86 -17.84 27.18
C PHE A 750 23.60 -18.00 28.68
N SER A 751 22.72 -17.18 29.26
CA SER A 751 22.42 -17.19 30.69
C SER A 751 21.67 -18.48 31.06
N ILE A 752 22.22 -19.24 32.00
CA ILE A 752 21.65 -20.51 32.47
C ILE A 752 21.20 -20.46 33.93
N ALA A 753 21.72 -19.52 34.72
CA ALA A 753 21.41 -19.35 36.13
C ALA A 753 21.79 -17.94 36.61
N THR A 754 21.37 -17.59 37.82
CA THR A 754 21.84 -16.42 38.57
C THR A 754 22.59 -16.87 39.83
N ILE A 755 23.67 -16.18 40.21
CA ILE A 755 24.37 -16.48 41.46
C ILE A 755 23.50 -16.05 42.64
N SER A 756 23.14 -17.00 43.51
CA SER A 756 22.52 -16.68 44.80
C SER A 756 23.60 -16.22 45.76
N ASN A 757 23.60 -14.92 46.07
CA ASN A 757 24.28 -14.42 47.25
C ASN A 757 23.47 -14.80 48.49
N GLU A 758 23.44 -16.08 48.85
CA GLU A 758 23.08 -16.46 50.21
C GLU A 758 24.18 -15.89 51.12
N LYS A 759 23.91 -14.71 51.70
CA LYS A 759 24.47 -14.44 53.02
C LYS A 759 23.98 -15.57 53.91
N LYS A 760 24.88 -16.45 54.32
CA LYS A 760 24.70 -17.23 55.54
C LYS A 760 24.51 -16.21 56.66
N ASP A 761 23.26 -15.89 56.98
CA ASP A 761 22.90 -15.32 58.26
C ASP A 761 23.23 -16.40 59.30
N ASN A 762 24.45 -16.30 59.86
CA ASN A 762 24.88 -16.99 61.07
C ASN A 762 24.55 -16.11 62.27
#